data_AF-A0A8S9UG63-F1
#
_entry.id   AF-A0A8S9UG63-F1
#
_cell.length_a   1.000
_cell.length_b   1.000
_cell.length_c   1.000
_cell.angle_alpha   90.00
_cell.angle_beta   90.00
_cell.angle_gamma   90.00
#
_symmetry.space_group_name_H-M   'P 1'
#
loop_
_entity.id
_entity.type
_entity.pdbx_description
1 polymer ?
#
loop_
_entity_poly.entity_id
_entity_poly.type
_entity_poly.pdbx_seq_one_letter_code
_entity_poly.pdbx_strand_id
1 'polypeptide(L)'
;MLWPREEFHAAYGQIKHDALQSGGSCSVLILVAFDVDALCAAEILTRLLRADMLSYSLLAVRGYEDVLQARETRIRGDDGTLRGGGELRSVIMLNCGAIVDVAKLLALPSYVKCYVLDSHRPIHLANIYDEHQQIVVFDDGALSLDEYPAFGPDLEVEDFEEEEEESEAEEEDDEESDSEAEVEFGTEDTQDTEKEENDSEKRKRDEKDEDEDMEQSPKRRKEDDSEEKDQVDTLVPAEPVEESTVTAKRRRREEILRYYRGSFHGAPAATVAFELAQQVNSSQRDLLWFAIIGLTKQFVLEEIDTDNYNLMVTRFQDEVLAVDASAPSSGPGATGDEDRHPGYDDGKISFEEEYRFMCYRHWSLYEAMYYSDYVASKLGLYHDQARRVGARNASGNNGNGAGDTELHMFLARMGFSLRQSQQKFSYMPLEMKQMLREKTQEMAPKFGLHDLFYGSFKRTFAFQYQLCAADAVYGLQALLEAPESYVAAVFEAETQHQNNTFSSLFSLDSILSSSDSNDKDGEEKDAEADEDSQEDFRQQNFMLAHTALACQSVTSSKLMESGIKVSMSLKQAIVRVGLSIMERKLLVRVKHFRYVCLNVPEREQELFANANVLTQLALFLLNVHRASGKWGGVNASARKKLQEDGENEEADAEEETVTNKSIVPLVLITRNPAQNCFLVVGLTCPSTPGEIHRNTLGTAFKLAAGETGANFRQDGFTSAVMEIQIDEIQYFVEQLHNVLDA
;
A
#
# COMPACT_ATOMS: atom_id res chain seq x y z
N MET A 1 -12.16 16.16 13.54
CA MET A 1 -11.22 17.26 13.19
C MET A 1 -9.93 16.69 12.63
N LEU A 2 -9.44 17.25 11.51
CA LEU A 2 -8.06 17.09 11.05
C LEU A 2 -7.16 18.07 11.82
N TRP A 3 -6.03 17.60 12.36
CA TRP A 3 -5.15 18.36 13.25
C TRP A 3 -3.85 18.75 12.54
N PRO A 4 -3.48 20.05 12.51
CA PRO A 4 -2.38 20.53 11.68
C PRO A 4 -1.01 20.06 12.18
N ARG A 5 -0.10 19.77 11.23
CA ARG A 5 1.26 19.30 11.52
C ARG A 5 2.04 20.20 12.47
N GLU A 6 1.90 21.51 12.36
CA GLU A 6 2.63 22.47 13.21
C GLU A 6 2.27 22.39 14.70
N GLU A 7 1.13 21.77 15.05
CA GLU A 7 0.58 21.73 16.42
C GLU A 7 0.50 20.33 17.04
N PHE A 8 1.22 19.32 16.53
CA PHE A 8 1.21 17.97 17.13
C PHE A 8 1.61 17.97 18.61
N HIS A 9 2.55 18.82 19.00
CA HIS A 9 2.93 19.02 20.41
C HIS A 9 1.75 19.45 21.30
N ALA A 10 0.77 20.18 20.77
CA ALA A 10 -0.44 20.56 21.49
C ALA A 10 -1.41 19.38 21.66
N ALA A 11 -1.58 18.55 20.62
CA ALA A 11 -2.37 17.32 20.71
C ALA A 11 -1.79 16.33 21.75
N TYR A 12 -0.46 16.12 21.75
CA TYR A 12 0.20 15.31 22.79
C TYR A 12 0.15 15.98 24.17
N GLY A 13 0.23 17.31 24.23
CA GLY A 13 -0.01 18.09 25.45
C GLY A 13 -1.41 17.84 26.04
N GLN A 14 -2.43 17.71 25.19
CA GLN A 14 -3.80 17.35 25.59
C GLN A 14 -3.88 15.90 26.10
N ILE A 15 -3.33 14.92 25.37
CA ILE A 15 -3.26 13.51 25.83
C ILE A 15 -2.62 13.43 27.23
N LYS A 16 -1.49 14.11 27.43
CA LYS A 16 -0.78 14.17 28.70
C LYS A 16 -1.57 14.87 29.80
N HIS A 17 -2.25 15.98 29.47
CA HIS A 17 -3.10 16.68 30.43
C HIS A 17 -4.26 15.80 30.91
N ASP A 18 -4.98 15.18 29.98
CA ASP A 18 -6.14 14.34 30.28
C ASP A 18 -5.74 13.08 31.04
N ALA A 19 -4.64 12.42 30.65
CA ALA A 19 -4.13 11.24 31.35
C ALA A 19 -3.75 11.52 32.82
N LEU A 20 -3.20 12.71 33.11
CA LEU A 20 -2.87 13.14 34.47
C LEU A 20 -4.10 13.47 35.33
N GLN A 21 -5.27 13.75 34.74
CA GLN A 21 -6.50 13.94 35.51
C GLN A 21 -7.00 12.64 36.17
N SER A 22 -6.72 11.47 35.59
CA SER A 22 -7.21 10.17 36.07
C SER A 22 -6.50 9.63 37.32
N GLY A 23 -5.75 10.46 38.06
CA GLY A 23 -5.21 10.11 39.38
C GLY A 23 -4.12 9.02 39.38
N GLY A 24 -3.59 8.64 38.21
CA GLY A 24 -2.55 7.61 38.05
C GLY A 24 -3.05 6.25 37.53
N SER A 25 -4.35 6.11 37.23
CA SER A 25 -4.86 4.91 36.57
C SER A 25 -4.51 4.86 35.07
N CYS A 26 -4.83 3.74 34.42
CA CYS A 26 -4.57 3.54 33.00
C CYS A 26 -5.63 4.27 32.16
N SER A 27 -5.23 5.43 31.62
CA SER A 27 -6.14 6.41 31.01
C SER A 27 -5.97 6.56 29.49
N VAL A 28 -5.00 5.84 28.91
CA VAL A 28 -4.70 5.81 27.46
C VAL A 28 -4.82 4.37 26.95
N LEU A 29 -5.67 4.14 25.95
CA LEU A 29 -5.76 2.89 25.19
C LEU A 29 -5.17 3.09 23.80
N ILE A 30 -4.23 2.23 23.39
CA ILE A 30 -3.60 2.26 22.08
C ILE A 30 -4.02 1.01 21.31
N LEU A 31 -4.72 1.20 20.20
CA LEU A 31 -5.07 0.18 19.22
C LEU A 31 -4.05 0.26 18.08
N VAL A 32 -3.29 -0.81 17.86
CA VAL A 32 -2.18 -0.86 16.91
C VAL A 32 -2.54 -1.82 15.79
N ALA A 33 -2.59 -1.35 14.54
CA ALA A 33 -2.79 -2.24 13.40
C ALA A 33 -1.71 -3.33 13.35
N PHE A 34 -2.06 -4.50 12.84
CA PHE A 34 -1.17 -5.67 12.75
C PHE A 34 -0.16 -5.54 11.59
N ASP A 35 0.66 -4.47 11.63
CA ASP A 35 1.54 -4.03 10.55
C ASP A 35 2.85 -3.40 11.10
N VAL A 36 3.91 -3.40 10.28
CA VAL A 36 5.25 -2.94 10.67
C VAL A 36 5.31 -1.42 10.89
N ASP A 37 4.56 -0.62 10.14
CA ASP A 37 4.51 0.84 10.34
C ASP A 37 3.78 1.19 11.65
N ALA A 38 2.64 0.55 11.91
CA ALA A 38 1.90 0.67 13.17
C ALA A 38 2.73 0.26 14.39
N LEU A 39 3.46 -0.86 14.28
CA LEU A 39 4.38 -1.35 15.32
C LEU A 39 5.49 -0.32 15.61
N CYS A 40 6.05 0.31 14.58
CA CYS A 40 7.04 1.37 14.71
C CYS A 40 6.47 2.64 15.36
N ALA A 41 5.28 3.07 14.93
CA ALA A 41 4.56 4.19 15.55
C ALA A 41 4.26 3.92 17.03
N ALA A 42 3.90 2.68 17.39
CA ALA A 42 3.58 2.29 18.75
C ALA A 42 4.80 2.32 19.69
N GLU A 43 5.96 1.80 19.29
CA GLU A 43 7.19 1.89 20.11
C GLU A 43 7.74 3.33 20.14
N ILE A 44 7.49 4.18 19.12
CA ILE A 44 7.76 5.63 19.22
C ILE A 44 6.88 6.26 20.30
N LEU A 45 5.55 6.17 20.15
CA LEU A 45 4.58 6.83 21.01
C LEU A 45 4.68 6.34 22.46
N THR A 46 4.76 5.02 22.68
CA THR A 46 4.86 4.47 24.03
C THR A 46 6.17 4.81 24.72
N ARG A 47 7.26 5.09 24.00
CA ARG A 47 8.48 5.66 24.63
C ARG A 47 8.27 7.09 25.13
N LEU A 48 7.50 7.92 24.42
CA LEU A 48 7.13 9.25 24.91
C LEU A 48 6.27 9.13 26.18
N LEU A 49 5.23 8.28 26.15
CA LEU A 49 4.36 8.03 27.30
C LEU A 49 5.13 7.47 28.52
N ARG A 50 6.05 6.50 28.31
CA ARG A 50 6.94 5.96 29.36
C ARG A 50 7.86 7.04 29.94
N ALA A 51 8.41 7.94 29.11
CA ALA A 51 9.28 9.03 29.56
C ALA A 51 8.50 10.06 30.41
N ASP A 52 7.23 10.29 30.11
CA ASP A 52 6.31 11.14 30.87
C ASP A 52 5.59 10.43 32.03
N MET A 53 5.93 9.17 32.32
CA MET A 53 5.34 8.34 33.38
C MET A 53 3.81 8.14 33.24
N LEU A 54 3.31 8.09 32.00
CA LEU A 54 1.89 7.89 31.70
C LEU A 54 1.56 6.40 31.53
N SER A 55 0.57 5.93 32.29
CA SER A 55 0.03 4.56 32.21
C SER A 55 -0.83 4.39 30.95
N TYR A 56 -0.49 3.42 30.10
CA TYR A 56 -1.24 3.07 28.89
C TYR A 56 -1.48 1.56 28.78
N SER A 57 -2.53 1.19 28.05
CA SER A 57 -2.79 -0.17 27.58
C SER A 57 -2.54 -0.22 26.07
N LEU A 58 -1.90 -1.27 25.58
CA LEU A 58 -1.64 -1.50 24.16
C LEU A 58 -2.32 -2.81 23.75
N LEU A 59 -2.99 -2.79 22.61
CA LEU A 59 -3.68 -3.94 22.02
C LEU A 59 -3.41 -3.94 20.51
N ALA A 60 -3.04 -5.10 19.96
CA ALA A 60 -2.94 -5.25 18.51
C ALA A 60 -4.33 -5.53 17.93
N VAL A 61 -4.60 -5.04 16.71
CA VAL A 61 -5.85 -5.24 15.98
C VAL A 61 -5.54 -5.58 14.52
N ARG A 62 -6.16 -6.64 13.99
CA ARG A 62 -6.03 -7.08 12.59
C ARG A 62 -7.11 -6.50 11.67
N GLY A 63 -8.32 -6.35 12.19
CA GLY A 63 -9.48 -5.82 11.49
C GLY A 63 -10.34 -4.94 12.39
N TYR A 64 -11.52 -4.59 11.90
CA TYR A 64 -12.51 -3.81 12.64
C TYR A 64 -13.29 -4.64 13.67
N GLU A 65 -13.40 -5.96 13.50
CA GLU A 65 -13.91 -6.89 14.51
C GLU A 65 -13.06 -6.85 15.79
N ASP A 66 -11.73 -6.93 15.70
CA ASP A 66 -10.82 -6.76 16.84
C ASP A 66 -11.03 -5.39 17.52
N VAL A 67 -11.31 -4.33 16.75
CA VAL A 67 -11.61 -2.98 17.28
C VAL A 67 -12.98 -2.93 17.97
N LEU A 68 -13.97 -3.68 17.50
CA LEU A 68 -15.28 -3.86 18.14
C LEU A 68 -15.18 -4.71 19.41
N GLN A 69 -14.38 -5.78 19.39
CA GLN A 69 -14.05 -6.60 20.56
C GLN A 69 -13.31 -5.75 21.62
N ALA A 70 -12.39 -4.89 21.20
CA ALA A 70 -11.73 -3.90 22.06
C ALA A 70 -12.71 -2.86 22.62
N ARG A 71 -13.69 -2.40 21.83
CA ARG A 71 -14.75 -1.50 22.29
C ARG A 71 -15.55 -2.14 23.43
N GLU A 72 -16.04 -3.36 23.27
CA GLU A 72 -16.87 -4.01 24.31
C GLU A 72 -16.07 -4.49 25.54
N THR A 73 -14.78 -4.83 25.38
CA THR A 73 -13.96 -5.36 26.50
C THR A 73 -13.15 -4.30 27.26
N ARG A 74 -12.75 -3.20 26.61
CA ARG A 74 -11.85 -2.16 27.15
C ARG A 74 -12.49 -0.78 27.31
N ILE A 75 -13.47 -0.43 26.47
CA ILE A 75 -14.13 0.89 26.51
C ILE A 75 -15.47 0.79 27.25
N ARG A 76 -16.28 -0.20 26.92
CA ARG A 76 -17.60 -0.47 27.52
C ARG A 76 -17.51 -1.63 28.53
N GLY A 77 -18.64 -1.92 29.17
CA GLY A 77 -18.83 -3.07 30.03
C GLY A 77 -20.11 -3.83 29.67
N ASP A 78 -20.24 -4.99 30.30
CA ASP A 78 -21.17 -6.08 29.98
C ASP A 78 -22.66 -5.68 30.11
N ASP A 79 -22.96 -4.55 30.77
CA ASP A 79 -24.28 -3.95 30.94
C ASP A 79 -24.52 -2.69 30.08
N GLY A 80 -23.59 -2.37 29.17
CA GLY A 80 -23.59 -1.16 28.35
C GLY A 80 -23.10 0.10 29.09
N THR A 81 -22.72 0.00 30.38
CA THR A 81 -22.08 1.09 31.11
C THR A 81 -20.56 1.12 30.86
N LEU A 82 -19.85 2.02 31.54
CA LEU A 82 -18.45 2.31 31.28
C LEU A 82 -17.52 1.54 32.23
N ARG A 83 -16.67 0.66 31.68
CA ARG A 83 -15.61 0.00 32.45
C ARG A 83 -14.64 1.05 33.02
N GLY A 84 -14.14 0.78 34.22
CA GLY A 84 -13.18 1.67 34.89
C GLY A 84 -13.73 3.03 35.31
N GLY A 85 -15.05 3.21 35.50
CA GLY A 85 -15.60 4.36 36.23
C GLY A 85 -15.33 5.77 35.66
N GLY A 86 -14.92 5.87 34.39
CA GLY A 86 -14.53 7.14 33.75
C GLY A 86 -13.02 7.44 33.68
N GLU A 87 -12.18 6.45 34.01
CA GLU A 87 -10.71 6.55 34.04
C GLU A 87 -10.06 6.68 32.64
N LEU A 88 -10.61 6.02 31.61
CA LEU A 88 -10.16 6.15 30.22
C LEU A 88 -10.44 7.56 29.69
N ARG A 89 -9.47 8.20 29.05
CA ARG A 89 -9.59 9.58 28.51
C ARG A 89 -9.17 9.70 27.04
N SER A 90 -8.17 8.91 26.63
CA SER A 90 -7.67 8.88 25.25
C SER A 90 -7.69 7.48 24.68
N VAL A 91 -8.27 7.31 23.51
CA VAL A 91 -8.02 6.19 22.60
C VAL A 91 -7.08 6.67 21.51
N ILE A 92 -6.12 5.85 21.08
CA ILE A 92 -5.18 6.18 20.02
C ILE A 92 -5.17 5.02 19.02
N MET A 93 -5.40 5.31 17.73
CA MET A 93 -5.41 4.32 16.65
C MET A 93 -4.20 4.54 15.74
N LEU A 94 -3.41 3.50 15.52
CA LEU A 94 -2.15 3.55 14.77
C LEU A 94 -2.21 2.65 13.52
N ASN A 95 -2.09 3.27 12.33
CA ASN A 95 -2.31 2.71 11.00
C ASN A 95 -3.67 1.99 10.80
N CYS A 96 -4.70 2.45 11.53
CA CYS A 96 -6.09 2.04 11.33
C CYS A 96 -7.07 3.15 11.73
N GLY A 97 -8.29 3.08 11.17
CA GLY A 97 -9.43 3.93 11.55
C GLY A 97 -9.75 5.10 10.60
N ALA A 98 -8.81 5.60 9.80
CA ALA A 98 -9.06 6.80 8.98
C ALA A 98 -10.17 6.60 7.94
N ILE A 99 -10.30 5.41 7.34
CA ILE A 99 -11.22 5.13 6.23
C ILE A 99 -12.68 4.79 6.65
N VAL A 100 -13.00 4.85 7.95
CA VAL A 100 -14.34 4.55 8.50
C VAL A 100 -14.79 5.65 9.46
N ASP A 101 -16.09 5.72 9.74
CA ASP A 101 -16.64 6.59 10.78
C ASP A 101 -16.21 6.11 12.19
N VAL A 102 -15.17 6.72 12.76
CA VAL A 102 -14.62 6.32 14.06
C VAL A 102 -15.58 6.65 15.21
N ALA A 103 -16.38 7.72 15.07
CA ALA A 103 -17.37 8.10 16.06
C ALA A 103 -18.47 7.03 16.18
N LYS A 104 -18.99 6.53 15.04
CA LYS A 104 -19.95 5.40 15.01
C LYS A 104 -19.30 4.06 15.39
N LEU A 105 -18.07 3.78 14.91
CA LEU A 105 -17.34 2.54 15.20
C LEU A 105 -17.09 2.35 16.69
N LEU A 106 -16.45 3.33 17.34
CA LEU A 106 -16.08 3.24 18.76
C LEU A 106 -17.20 3.70 19.70
N ALA A 107 -18.17 4.49 19.20
CA ALA A 107 -19.33 4.99 19.94
C ALA A 107 -18.96 5.52 21.34
N LEU A 108 -18.01 6.45 21.33
CA LEU A 108 -17.25 6.93 22.49
C LEU A 108 -18.07 7.85 23.42
N PRO A 109 -17.84 7.80 24.75
CA PRO A 109 -18.37 8.79 25.67
C PRO A 109 -17.79 10.18 25.37
N SER A 110 -18.60 11.22 25.52
CA SER A 110 -18.26 12.62 25.19
C SER A 110 -17.05 13.23 25.95
N TYR A 111 -16.49 12.52 26.93
CA TYR A 111 -15.27 12.92 27.65
C TYR A 111 -14.01 12.15 27.18
N VAL A 112 -14.15 11.21 26.23
CA VAL A 112 -13.07 10.42 25.64
C VAL A 112 -12.78 10.95 24.23
N LYS A 113 -11.50 11.21 23.95
CA LYS A 113 -11.02 11.57 22.60
C LYS A 113 -10.37 10.38 21.91
N CYS A 114 -10.48 10.32 20.59
CA CYS A 114 -9.76 9.38 19.74
C CYS A 114 -8.72 10.13 18.89
N TYR A 115 -7.48 9.68 18.92
CA TYR A 115 -6.38 10.25 18.15
C TYR A 115 -5.95 9.24 17.07
N VAL A 116 -6.07 9.61 15.79
CA VAL A 116 -5.84 8.71 14.65
C VAL A 116 -4.58 9.12 13.91
N LEU A 117 -3.57 8.25 13.89
CA LEU A 117 -2.37 8.37 13.06
C LEU A 117 -2.39 7.21 12.08
N ASP A 118 -2.93 7.44 10.88
CA ASP A 118 -3.19 6.38 9.90
C ASP A 118 -2.84 6.85 8.48
N SER A 119 -2.15 5.98 7.72
CA SER A 119 -1.74 6.24 6.35
C SER A 119 -2.82 5.92 5.31
N HIS A 120 -3.85 5.12 5.65
CA HIS A 120 -4.89 4.74 4.68
C HIS A 120 -5.74 5.95 4.24
N ARG A 121 -5.97 6.09 2.93
CA ARG A 121 -6.74 7.18 2.31
C ARG A 121 -7.81 6.62 1.37
N PRO A 122 -8.93 7.33 1.12
CA PRO A 122 -9.30 8.66 1.67
C PRO A 122 -9.76 8.61 3.13
N ILE A 123 -9.55 9.70 3.87
CA ILE A 123 -10.05 9.85 5.25
C ILE A 123 -11.57 10.01 5.21
N HIS A 124 -12.32 9.25 6.00
CA HIS A 124 -13.77 9.37 6.10
C HIS A 124 -14.18 10.76 6.60
N LEU A 125 -15.06 11.45 5.86
CA LEU A 125 -15.38 12.87 6.09
C LEU A 125 -15.96 13.14 7.48
N ALA A 126 -16.68 12.18 8.08
CA ALA A 126 -17.15 12.29 9.47
C ALA A 126 -16.00 12.41 10.50
N ASN A 127 -14.82 11.85 10.22
CA ASN A 127 -13.65 12.01 11.11
C ASN A 127 -13.04 13.42 11.00
N ILE A 128 -13.17 14.07 9.84
CA ILE A 128 -12.70 15.44 9.62
C ILE A 128 -13.70 16.43 10.24
N TYR A 129 -14.98 16.30 9.92
CA TYR A 129 -16.06 17.21 10.31
C TYR A 129 -16.82 16.80 11.58
N ASP A 130 -16.25 15.90 12.40
CA ASP A 130 -16.80 15.48 13.69
C ASP A 130 -17.27 16.66 14.55
N GLU A 131 -18.59 16.78 14.72
CA GLU A 131 -19.26 17.83 15.48
C GLU A 131 -18.84 17.87 16.94
N HIS A 132 -18.55 16.70 17.52
CA HIS A 132 -18.29 16.55 18.96
C HIS A 132 -16.83 16.85 19.33
N GLN A 133 -15.95 17.03 18.34
CA GLN A 133 -14.51 17.26 18.51
C GLN A 133 -13.81 16.20 19.37
N GLN A 134 -14.31 14.97 19.30
CA GLN A 134 -13.76 13.77 19.92
C GLN A 134 -12.71 13.11 19.03
N ILE A 135 -12.91 13.12 17.70
CA ILE A 135 -12.03 12.49 16.72
C ILE A 135 -11.00 13.51 16.23
N VAL A 136 -9.71 13.18 16.42
CA VAL A 136 -8.55 13.99 16.08
C VAL A 136 -7.65 13.19 15.14
N VAL A 137 -7.78 13.41 13.83
CA VAL A 137 -6.91 12.78 12.82
C VAL A 137 -5.68 13.64 12.63
N PHE A 138 -4.47 13.06 12.67
CA PHE A 138 -3.23 13.80 12.44
C PHE A 138 -3.03 14.03 10.94
N ASP A 139 -2.82 15.28 10.52
CA ASP A 139 -2.48 15.63 9.14
C ASP A 139 -1.11 15.08 8.75
N ASP A 140 -1.02 14.34 7.66
CA ASP A 140 0.23 13.81 7.11
C ASP A 140 0.71 14.55 5.86
N GLY A 141 -0.03 15.58 5.43
CA GLY A 141 0.22 16.38 4.23
C GLY A 141 0.10 15.61 2.91
N ALA A 142 -0.62 14.48 2.88
CA ALA A 142 -0.84 13.72 1.65
C ALA A 142 -1.93 14.32 0.73
N LEU A 143 -2.75 15.22 1.26
CA LEU A 143 -3.71 16.06 0.54
C LEU A 143 -3.65 17.47 1.14
N SER A 144 -3.85 18.50 0.34
CA SER A 144 -4.05 19.87 0.83
C SER A 144 -5.44 20.05 1.43
N LEU A 145 -5.62 21.06 2.30
CA LEU A 145 -6.92 21.32 2.95
C LEU A 145 -8.05 21.58 1.94
N ASP A 146 -7.73 22.15 0.78
CA ASP A 146 -8.66 22.46 -0.30
C ASP A 146 -9.06 21.23 -1.15
N GLU A 147 -8.47 20.04 -0.92
CA GLU A 147 -8.82 18.78 -1.59
C GLU A 147 -9.83 17.92 -0.82
N TYR A 148 -10.22 18.34 0.38
CA TYR A 148 -11.26 17.70 1.18
C TYR A 148 -12.62 18.37 0.91
N PRO A 149 -13.65 17.63 0.43
CA PRO A 149 -14.98 18.18 0.19
C PRO A 149 -15.53 18.96 1.38
N ALA A 150 -16.08 20.14 1.13
CA ALA A 150 -16.54 21.03 2.20
C ALA A 150 -17.84 20.54 2.85
N PHE A 151 -17.84 20.50 4.18
CA PHE A 151 -18.95 20.13 5.08
C PHE A 151 -19.46 18.68 4.98
N GLY A 152 -19.18 17.91 6.03
CA GLY A 152 -19.97 16.74 6.45
C GLY A 152 -19.76 15.45 5.65
N PRO A 153 -20.20 14.30 6.19
CA PRO A 153 -20.41 13.07 5.43
C PRO A 153 -21.77 13.05 4.70
N ASP A 154 -22.59 14.09 4.86
CA ASP A 154 -24.03 14.06 4.64
C ASP A 154 -24.40 14.14 3.15
N LEU A 155 -24.45 12.95 2.55
CA LEU A 155 -25.48 12.55 1.61
C LEU A 155 -26.55 11.83 2.44
N GLU A 156 -27.66 12.49 2.73
CA GLU A 156 -28.76 11.83 3.44
C GLU A 156 -29.56 10.96 2.46
N VAL A 157 -30.29 9.95 2.94
CA VAL A 157 -31.08 9.08 2.04
C VAL A 157 -32.21 9.88 1.37
N GLU A 158 -32.66 10.96 2.01
CA GLU A 158 -33.61 11.92 1.46
C GLU A 158 -33.07 12.61 0.19
N ASP A 159 -31.74 12.79 0.02
CA ASP A 159 -31.11 13.26 -1.23
C ASP A 159 -31.16 12.24 -2.39
N PHE A 160 -31.63 11.01 -2.16
CA PHE A 160 -31.88 10.01 -3.22
C PHE A 160 -33.36 9.92 -3.58
N GLU A 161 -34.25 10.02 -2.58
CA GLU A 161 -35.70 10.05 -2.81
C GLU A 161 -36.13 11.37 -3.49
N GLU A 162 -35.52 12.51 -3.15
CA GLU A 162 -35.69 13.77 -3.89
C GLU A 162 -35.21 13.70 -5.35
N GLU A 163 -34.17 12.92 -5.66
CA GLU A 163 -33.69 12.77 -7.05
C GLU A 163 -34.64 11.92 -7.92
N GLU A 164 -35.29 10.89 -7.36
CA GLU A 164 -36.32 10.14 -8.10
C GLU A 164 -37.54 11.05 -8.37
N GLU A 165 -38.05 11.77 -7.36
CA GLU A 165 -39.19 12.69 -7.52
C GLU A 165 -38.88 13.90 -8.44
N GLU A 166 -37.69 14.53 -8.39
CA GLU A 166 -37.32 15.60 -9.33
C GLU A 166 -37.11 15.06 -10.77
N SER A 167 -36.66 13.80 -10.93
CA SER A 167 -36.49 13.21 -12.27
C SER A 167 -37.80 12.86 -12.96
N GLU A 168 -38.83 12.42 -12.22
CA GLU A 168 -40.18 12.25 -12.77
C GLU A 168 -40.82 13.62 -13.09
N ALA A 169 -40.46 14.69 -12.36
CA ALA A 169 -40.96 16.05 -12.62
C ALA A 169 -40.35 16.71 -13.88
N GLU A 170 -39.05 16.52 -14.16
CA GLU A 170 -38.44 17.04 -15.41
C GLU A 170 -38.98 16.32 -16.67
N GLU A 171 -39.50 15.09 -16.58
CA GLU A 171 -40.19 14.44 -17.71
C GLU A 171 -41.66 14.86 -17.91
N GLU A 172 -42.35 15.41 -16.90
CA GLU A 172 -43.75 15.92 -17.07
C GLU A 172 -43.81 17.33 -17.69
N ASP A 173 -42.84 18.22 -17.43
CA ASP A 173 -42.90 19.64 -17.84
C ASP A 173 -42.64 19.85 -19.37
N ASP A 174 -42.14 18.83 -20.08
CA ASP A 174 -41.77 18.90 -21.50
C ASP A 174 -42.94 18.55 -22.47
N GLU A 175 -44.11 18.10 -21.99
CA GLU A 175 -45.29 17.79 -22.84
C GLU A 175 -46.33 18.94 -23.02
N GLU A 176 -46.38 19.98 -22.17
CA GLU A 176 -47.39 21.07 -22.28
C GLU A 176 -46.93 22.36 -22.99
N SER A 177 -46.36 22.28 -24.21
CA SER A 177 -46.08 23.48 -25.03
C SER A 177 -46.15 23.28 -26.56
N ASP A 178 -47.33 22.95 -27.11
CA ASP A 178 -47.61 23.19 -28.54
C ASP A 178 -49.03 23.78 -28.75
N SER A 179 -49.10 25.01 -29.25
CA SER A 179 -50.34 25.63 -29.75
C SER A 179 -50.06 26.76 -30.75
N GLU A 180 -50.95 26.90 -31.73
CA GLU A 180 -50.66 27.50 -33.05
C GLU A 180 -50.75 29.05 -33.12
N ALA A 181 -49.92 29.66 -33.99
CA ALA A 181 -50.15 31.04 -34.48
C ALA A 181 -49.61 31.26 -35.92
N GLU A 182 -50.57 31.44 -36.84
CA GLU A 182 -50.50 31.61 -38.31
C GLU A 182 -49.45 32.57 -38.92
N VAL A 183 -49.07 32.31 -40.19
CA VAL A 183 -48.60 33.35 -41.14
C VAL A 183 -49.16 33.14 -42.56
N GLU A 184 -49.96 34.08 -43.06
CA GLU A 184 -50.40 34.25 -44.47
C GLU A 184 -49.58 35.40 -45.12
N PHE A 185 -49.43 35.60 -46.44
CA PHE A 185 -49.85 34.91 -47.68
C PHE A 185 -48.92 35.39 -48.83
N GLY A 186 -48.68 34.60 -49.87
CA GLY A 186 -47.95 35.09 -51.07
C GLY A 186 -47.74 34.03 -52.16
N THR A 187 -48.20 34.28 -53.38
CA THR A 187 -48.23 33.31 -54.50
C THR A 187 -47.31 33.69 -55.65
N GLU A 188 -46.64 32.71 -56.28
CA GLU A 188 -46.69 32.49 -57.73
C GLU A 188 -46.07 31.14 -58.18
N ASP A 189 -46.97 30.27 -58.67
CA ASP A 189 -46.92 29.24 -59.72
C ASP A 189 -45.66 28.44 -60.20
N THR A 190 -45.99 27.23 -60.71
CA THR A 190 -45.32 26.38 -61.73
C THR A 190 -44.17 25.37 -61.44
N GLN A 191 -44.56 24.09 -61.63
CA GLN A 191 -43.87 22.99 -62.36
C GLN A 191 -42.75 22.12 -61.74
N ASP A 192 -43.20 20.94 -61.28
CA ASP A 192 -42.87 19.60 -61.82
C ASP A 192 -41.48 18.93 -61.66
N THR A 193 -41.56 17.60 -61.58
CA THR A 193 -40.54 16.55 -61.82
C THR A 193 -39.41 16.30 -60.80
N GLU A 194 -39.66 15.28 -59.98
CA GLU A 194 -38.86 14.02 -59.89
C GLU A 194 -37.33 14.04 -59.66
N LYS A 195 -36.98 13.48 -58.48
CA LYS A 195 -36.04 12.36 -58.27
C LYS A 195 -34.50 12.53 -58.41
N GLU A 196 -33.87 12.10 -57.32
CA GLU A 196 -32.74 11.13 -57.24
C GLU A 196 -31.38 11.47 -57.86
N GLU A 197 -30.43 11.66 -56.91
CA GLU A 197 -29.12 11.01 -56.86
C GLU A 197 -27.95 11.47 -57.76
N ASN A 198 -26.75 11.39 -57.14
CA ASN A 198 -25.46 10.99 -57.70
C ASN A 198 -24.84 11.86 -58.83
N ASP A 199 -23.53 12.16 -58.86
CA ASP A 199 -22.38 11.78 -58.00
C ASP A 199 -21.16 12.63 -58.45
N SER A 200 -20.05 12.51 -57.72
CA SER A 200 -18.67 12.55 -58.22
C SER A 200 -17.94 13.90 -58.40
N GLU A 201 -16.76 13.95 -57.75
CA GLU A 201 -15.46 14.49 -58.21
C GLU A 201 -15.41 15.89 -58.88
N LYS A 202 -14.48 16.78 -58.51
CA LYS A 202 -13.01 16.58 -58.40
C LYS A 202 -12.44 17.57 -57.35
N ARG A 203 -11.49 17.18 -56.49
CA ARG A 203 -10.06 16.92 -56.78
C ARG A 203 -9.33 18.07 -57.50
N LYS A 204 -8.81 19.03 -56.71
CA LYS A 204 -7.43 19.55 -56.78
C LYS A 204 -7.13 20.26 -55.44
N ARG A 205 -6.19 19.85 -54.58
CA ARG A 205 -4.82 19.27 -54.72
C ARG A 205 -3.76 20.35 -54.96
N ASP A 206 -2.68 20.24 -54.17
CA ASP A 206 -1.43 21.00 -54.16
C ASP A 206 -1.54 22.46 -53.68
N GLU A 207 -0.61 23.01 -52.89
CA GLU A 207 0.29 22.44 -51.86
C GLU A 207 0.99 23.60 -51.11
N LYS A 208 1.56 23.30 -49.92
CA LYS A 208 2.83 23.85 -49.40
C LYS A 208 2.95 25.28 -48.79
N ASP A 209 3.39 25.23 -47.52
CA ASP A 209 4.63 25.79 -46.96
C ASP A 209 4.71 27.20 -46.31
N GLU A 210 5.02 27.12 -45.01
CA GLU A 210 6.10 27.82 -44.28
C GLU A 210 5.91 29.26 -43.77
N ASP A 211 5.84 29.32 -42.42
CA ASP A 211 6.68 30.11 -41.51
C ASP A 211 6.29 31.52 -40.99
N GLU A 212 6.12 31.50 -39.66
CA GLU A 212 6.62 32.43 -38.62
C GLU A 212 6.08 33.88 -38.45
N ASP A 213 5.62 34.09 -37.20
CA ASP A 213 5.89 35.21 -36.30
C ASP A 213 5.04 36.51 -36.20
N MET A 214 5.00 36.96 -34.94
CA MET A 214 4.64 38.27 -34.36
C MET A 214 3.21 38.85 -34.49
N GLU A 215 2.49 38.71 -33.36
CA GLU A 215 2.05 39.81 -32.48
C GLU A 215 1.29 41.06 -33.03
N GLN A 216 0.17 41.32 -32.33
CA GLN A 216 -0.40 42.64 -32.01
C GLN A 216 -0.97 43.53 -33.15
N SER A 217 -2.30 43.43 -33.32
CA SER A 217 -3.29 44.51 -33.51
C SER A 217 -2.77 45.94 -33.77
N PRO A 218 -3.29 46.68 -34.80
CA PRO A 218 -4.46 47.55 -34.47
C PRO A 218 -5.41 48.05 -35.61
N LYS A 219 -6.71 48.17 -35.24
CA LYS A 219 -7.61 49.36 -35.44
C LYS A 219 -8.21 49.79 -36.82
N ARG A 220 -9.51 50.18 -36.71
CA ARG A 220 -10.22 51.38 -37.25
C ARG A 220 -10.89 51.39 -38.64
N ARG A 221 -12.23 51.53 -38.63
CA ARG A 221 -13.09 52.68 -39.06
C ARG A 221 -14.56 52.26 -38.87
N LYS A 222 -15.53 52.98 -38.27
CA LYS A 222 -15.81 54.40 -37.88
C LYS A 222 -16.38 55.32 -38.98
N GLU A 223 -17.69 55.54 -38.88
CA GLU A 223 -18.54 56.72 -39.12
C GLU A 223 -19.79 56.45 -38.22
N ASP A 224 -20.27 57.30 -37.30
CA ASP A 224 -20.73 58.72 -37.35
C ASP A 224 -22.05 58.86 -38.12
N ASP A 225 -23.11 59.55 -37.67
CA ASP A 225 -23.39 60.37 -36.48
C ASP A 225 -24.95 60.44 -36.31
N SER A 226 -25.65 61.00 -35.31
CA SER A 226 -25.35 61.78 -34.07
C SER A 226 -26.63 61.88 -33.18
N GLU A 227 -26.54 61.99 -31.84
CA GLU A 227 -27.34 62.88 -30.94
C GLU A 227 -27.16 62.54 -29.44
N GLU A 228 -26.70 63.51 -28.63
CA GLU A 228 -26.47 63.38 -27.18
C GLU A 228 -27.70 63.73 -26.34
N LYS A 229 -27.95 62.98 -25.25
CA LYS A 229 -28.60 63.50 -24.03
C LYS A 229 -28.00 62.89 -22.78
N ASP A 230 -27.17 63.67 -22.09
CA ASP A 230 -26.76 63.38 -20.72
C ASP A 230 -27.96 63.41 -19.77
N GLN A 231 -28.25 62.27 -19.16
CA GLN A 231 -28.66 62.26 -17.75
C GLN A 231 -28.15 61.00 -17.09
N VAL A 232 -27.50 61.17 -15.94
CA VAL A 232 -26.86 60.10 -15.17
C VAL A 232 -27.91 59.07 -14.75
N ASP A 233 -27.71 57.82 -15.16
CA ASP A 233 -28.31 56.67 -14.50
C ASP A 233 -27.22 55.76 -13.94
N THR A 234 -27.56 55.02 -12.88
CA THR A 234 -26.54 54.42 -12.01
C THR A 234 -26.06 53.07 -12.56
N LEU A 235 -24.73 52.87 -12.59
CA LEU A 235 -24.15 51.55 -12.81
C LEU A 235 -24.47 50.64 -11.60
N VAL A 236 -25.61 49.96 -11.69
CA VAL A 236 -25.90 48.77 -10.89
C VAL A 236 -24.91 47.68 -11.36
N PRO A 237 -24.06 47.11 -10.49
CA PRO A 237 -23.28 45.94 -10.85
C PRO A 237 -24.23 44.81 -11.20
N ALA A 238 -23.92 44.00 -12.22
CA ALA A 238 -24.64 42.75 -12.42
C ALA A 238 -24.45 41.89 -11.17
N GLU A 239 -25.54 41.57 -10.47
CA GLU A 239 -25.49 40.68 -9.33
C GLU A 239 -25.07 39.27 -9.79
N PRO A 240 -24.33 38.50 -8.97
CA PRO A 240 -24.02 37.13 -9.30
C PRO A 240 -25.33 36.36 -9.47
N VAL A 241 -25.45 35.59 -10.56
CA VAL A 241 -26.58 34.67 -10.74
C VAL A 241 -26.54 33.69 -9.57
N GLU A 242 -27.61 33.63 -8.78
CA GLU A 242 -27.72 32.68 -7.67
C GLU A 242 -27.71 31.25 -8.25
N GLU A 243 -26.64 30.51 -7.96
CA GLU A 243 -26.47 29.10 -8.34
C GLU A 243 -27.62 28.30 -7.70
N SER A 244 -28.44 27.61 -8.50
CA SER A 244 -29.65 26.98 -7.98
C SER A 244 -29.31 25.94 -6.92
N THR A 245 -30.14 25.82 -5.89
CA THR A 245 -29.87 24.90 -4.76
C THR A 245 -29.68 23.46 -5.23
N VAL A 246 -30.42 23.03 -6.26
CA VAL A 246 -30.29 21.72 -6.92
C VAL A 246 -28.93 21.56 -7.60
N THR A 247 -28.50 22.54 -8.42
CA THR A 247 -27.18 22.46 -9.09
C THR A 247 -26.02 22.48 -8.08
N ALA A 248 -26.16 23.21 -6.97
CA ALA A 248 -25.20 23.19 -5.87
C ALA A 248 -25.18 21.83 -5.11
N LYS A 249 -26.35 21.25 -4.80
CA LYS A 249 -26.48 19.89 -4.22
C LYS A 249 -25.76 18.86 -5.10
N ARG A 250 -26.11 18.80 -6.39
CA ARG A 250 -25.54 17.86 -7.36
C ARG A 250 -24.02 17.97 -7.46
N ARG A 251 -23.50 19.20 -7.57
CA ARG A 251 -22.05 19.45 -7.63
C ARG A 251 -21.31 18.97 -6.38
N ARG A 252 -21.89 19.18 -5.18
CA ARG A 252 -21.36 18.64 -3.90
C ARG A 252 -21.37 17.10 -3.88
N ARG A 253 -22.42 16.47 -4.40
CA ARG A 253 -22.53 15.00 -4.53
C ARG A 253 -21.47 14.42 -5.47
N GLU A 254 -21.27 15.03 -6.64
CA GLU A 254 -20.21 14.65 -7.58
C GLU A 254 -18.79 14.81 -6.97
N GLU A 255 -18.58 15.84 -6.15
CA GLU A 255 -17.31 16.09 -5.44
C GLU A 255 -17.03 15.04 -4.34
N ILE A 256 -18.04 14.70 -3.51
CA ILE A 256 -17.94 13.66 -2.47
C ILE A 256 -17.69 12.29 -3.10
N LEU A 257 -18.41 11.93 -4.17
CA LEU A 257 -18.21 10.68 -4.90
C LEU A 257 -16.81 10.61 -5.54
N ARG A 258 -16.29 11.73 -6.05
CA ARG A 258 -14.92 11.83 -6.58
C ARG A 258 -13.86 11.69 -5.49
N TYR A 259 -14.09 12.24 -4.29
CA TYR A 259 -13.18 12.10 -3.15
C TYR A 259 -13.06 10.64 -2.70
N TYR A 260 -14.19 9.93 -2.57
CA TYR A 260 -14.23 8.50 -2.22
C TYR A 260 -13.82 7.54 -3.36
N ARG A 261 -13.43 8.04 -4.54
CA ARG A 261 -13.06 7.22 -5.70
C ARG A 261 -11.66 6.58 -5.57
N GLY A 262 -11.62 5.46 -4.87
CA GLY A 262 -10.50 4.53 -4.78
C GLY A 262 -9.47 4.88 -3.69
N SER A 263 -8.92 3.85 -3.05
CA SER A 263 -8.02 4.01 -1.90
C SER A 263 -6.55 4.16 -2.29
N PHE A 264 -5.77 4.85 -1.46
CA PHE A 264 -4.32 5.00 -1.58
C PHE A 264 -3.69 5.13 -0.18
N HIS A 265 -2.37 5.34 -0.11
CA HIS A 265 -1.67 5.62 1.15
C HIS A 265 -1.07 7.03 1.14
N GLY A 266 -1.16 7.69 2.29
CA GLY A 266 -0.38 8.88 2.62
C GLY A 266 0.93 8.51 3.32
N ALA A 267 1.50 9.41 4.13
CA ALA A 267 2.76 9.18 4.82
C ALA A 267 2.64 8.12 5.94
N PRO A 268 3.73 7.43 6.31
CA PRO A 268 3.70 6.39 7.34
C PRO A 268 3.34 6.95 8.72
N ALA A 269 2.53 6.22 9.49
CA ALA A 269 2.16 6.55 10.86
C ALA A 269 3.39 6.68 11.78
N ALA A 270 4.45 5.90 11.54
CA ALA A 270 5.71 6.04 12.28
C ALA A 270 6.46 7.35 11.96
N THR A 271 6.25 7.93 10.77
CA THR A 271 6.83 9.23 10.41
C THR A 271 6.06 10.36 11.10
N VAL A 272 4.72 10.31 11.09
CA VAL A 272 3.86 11.26 11.83
C VAL A 272 4.15 11.21 13.34
N ALA A 273 4.32 10.00 13.90
CA ALA A 273 4.71 9.82 15.30
C ALA A 273 6.12 10.38 15.61
N PHE A 274 7.05 10.35 14.66
CA PHE A 274 8.38 10.94 14.82
C PHE A 274 8.38 12.48 14.68
N GLU A 275 7.59 13.04 13.77
CA GLU A 275 7.39 14.50 13.68
C GLU A 275 6.79 15.04 14.99
N LEU A 276 5.85 14.31 15.60
CA LEU A 276 5.38 14.58 16.96
C LEU A 276 6.54 14.50 17.99
N ALA A 277 7.35 13.44 17.95
CA ALA A 277 8.48 13.25 18.87
C ALA A 277 9.53 14.39 18.77
N GLN A 278 9.77 14.92 17.56
CA GLN A 278 10.63 16.09 17.34
C GLN A 278 10.06 17.35 17.99
N GLN A 279 8.76 17.64 17.81
CA GLN A 279 8.14 18.84 18.39
C GLN A 279 8.09 18.85 19.92
N VAL A 280 7.97 17.67 20.55
CA VAL A 280 8.12 17.54 22.02
C VAL A 280 9.59 17.47 22.47
N ASN A 281 10.53 17.81 21.58
CA ASN A 281 11.98 17.87 21.80
C ASN A 281 12.59 16.52 22.27
N SER A 282 12.13 15.42 21.68
CA SER A 282 12.60 14.04 21.93
C SER A 282 13.13 13.37 20.65
N SER A 283 14.11 13.99 20.00
CA SER A 283 14.76 13.51 18.77
C SER A 283 15.84 12.43 19.03
N GLN A 284 15.44 11.23 19.45
CA GLN A 284 16.37 10.13 19.74
C GLN A 284 16.64 9.26 18.49
N ARG A 285 17.88 8.74 18.34
CA ARG A 285 18.25 7.81 17.25
C ARG A 285 17.26 6.65 17.06
N ASP A 286 16.80 6.05 18.16
CA ASP A 286 15.86 4.93 18.12
C ASP A 286 14.54 5.30 17.45
N LEU A 287 14.01 6.48 17.73
CA LEU A 287 12.72 6.94 17.22
C LEU A 287 12.83 7.23 15.71
N LEU A 288 13.95 7.84 15.29
CA LEU A 288 14.29 8.03 13.87
C LEU A 288 14.46 6.68 13.13
N TRP A 289 15.06 5.67 13.77
CA TRP A 289 15.17 4.33 13.20
C TRP A 289 13.81 3.65 12.97
N PHE A 290 12.85 3.85 13.88
CA PHE A 290 11.50 3.32 13.71
C PHE A 290 10.72 4.05 12.60
N ALA A 291 10.87 5.38 12.47
CA ALA A 291 10.32 6.14 11.35
C ALA A 291 10.90 5.70 9.99
N ILE A 292 12.21 5.47 9.94
CA ILE A 292 12.93 4.92 8.79
C ILE A 292 12.39 3.53 8.38
N ILE A 293 12.06 2.66 9.34
CA ILE A 293 11.46 1.35 9.07
C ILE A 293 10.04 1.52 8.49
N GLY A 294 9.19 2.36 9.08
CA GLY A 294 7.83 2.62 8.57
C GLY A 294 7.82 3.17 7.13
N LEU A 295 8.69 4.15 6.82
CA LEU A 295 8.88 4.64 5.45
C LEU A 295 9.39 3.55 4.50
N THR A 296 10.29 2.68 4.97
CA THR A 296 10.83 1.59 4.15
C THR A 296 9.80 0.48 3.90
N LYS A 297 8.84 0.26 4.81
CA LYS A 297 7.70 -0.65 4.60
C LYS A 297 6.89 -0.22 3.37
N GLN A 298 6.46 1.04 3.32
CA GLN A 298 5.69 1.54 2.18
C GLN A 298 6.45 1.41 0.85
N PHE A 299 7.76 1.68 0.84
CA PHE A 299 8.58 1.55 -0.37
C PHE A 299 8.78 0.10 -0.82
N VAL A 300 8.98 -0.83 0.12
CA VAL A 300 9.17 -2.26 -0.17
C VAL A 300 7.91 -2.92 -0.72
N LEU A 301 6.71 -2.43 -0.33
CA LEU A 301 5.42 -2.96 -0.78
C LEU A 301 4.82 -2.25 -2.01
N GLU A 302 5.55 -1.32 -2.67
CA GLU A 302 5.03 -0.45 -3.74
C GLU A 302 3.75 0.32 -3.31
N GLU A 303 3.72 0.84 -2.07
CA GLU A 303 2.62 1.66 -1.51
C GLU A 303 2.86 3.17 -1.66
N ILE A 304 4.12 3.60 -1.70
CA ILE A 304 4.58 4.99 -1.93
C ILE A 304 5.36 5.07 -3.25
N ASP A 305 5.24 6.19 -3.96
CA ASP A 305 6.01 6.42 -5.18
C ASP A 305 7.49 6.74 -4.89
N THR A 306 8.32 6.69 -5.93
CA THR A 306 9.77 6.86 -5.78
C THR A 306 10.18 8.28 -5.43
N ASP A 307 9.44 9.31 -5.84
CA ASP A 307 9.83 10.71 -5.64
C ASP A 307 9.48 11.20 -4.22
N ASN A 308 8.29 10.86 -3.72
CA ASN A 308 7.92 11.09 -2.32
C ASN A 308 8.79 10.26 -1.35
N TYR A 309 9.18 9.02 -1.70
CA TYR A 309 10.17 8.27 -0.94
C TYR A 309 11.51 9.00 -0.87
N ASN A 310 12.05 9.44 -2.01
CA ASN A 310 13.33 10.15 -2.07
C ASN A 310 13.30 11.47 -1.27
N LEU A 311 12.19 12.21 -1.31
CA LEU A 311 11.98 13.42 -0.51
C LEU A 311 12.07 13.13 1.00
N MET A 312 11.40 12.07 1.47
CA MET A 312 11.39 11.69 2.89
C MET A 312 12.72 11.09 3.35
N VAL A 313 13.39 10.30 2.49
CA VAL A 313 14.76 9.80 2.74
C VAL A 313 15.75 10.96 2.87
N THR A 314 15.62 12.01 2.05
CA THR A 314 16.47 13.21 2.16
C THR A 314 16.29 13.89 3.52
N ARG A 315 15.05 14.07 3.99
CA ARG A 315 14.77 14.61 5.34
C ARG A 315 15.39 13.75 6.44
N PHE A 316 15.22 12.43 6.38
CA PHE A 316 15.84 11.52 7.37
C PHE A 316 17.37 11.50 7.30
N GLN A 317 17.98 11.78 6.14
CA GLN A 317 19.43 11.92 6.02
C GLN A 317 19.94 13.15 6.80
N ASP A 318 19.25 14.30 6.67
CA ASP A 318 19.57 15.50 7.45
C ASP A 318 19.37 15.29 8.96
N GLU A 319 18.31 14.57 9.36
CA GLU A 319 18.08 14.19 10.77
C GLU A 319 19.17 13.25 11.33
N VAL A 320 19.64 12.26 10.56
CA VAL A 320 20.77 11.41 10.97
C VAL A 320 22.02 12.27 11.20
N LEU A 321 22.29 13.25 10.33
CA LEU A 321 23.42 14.18 10.50
C LEU A 321 23.24 15.10 11.72
N ALA A 322 22.03 15.60 11.98
CA ALA A 322 21.73 16.43 13.14
C ALA A 322 21.90 15.66 14.46
N VAL A 323 21.38 14.43 14.54
CA VAL A 323 21.49 13.60 15.75
C VAL A 323 22.93 13.15 15.99
N ASP A 324 23.71 12.80 14.97
CA ASP A 324 25.14 12.49 15.15
C ASP A 324 25.99 13.75 15.45
N ALA A 325 25.61 14.95 14.99
CA ALA A 325 26.25 16.21 15.40
C ALA A 325 25.93 16.60 16.85
N SER A 326 24.80 16.13 17.40
CA SER A 326 24.44 16.34 18.81
C SER A 326 25.26 15.47 19.78
N ALA A 327 25.85 14.37 19.29
CA ALA A 327 26.75 13.53 20.08
C ALA A 327 28.07 14.27 20.37
N PRO A 328 28.58 14.26 21.62
CA PRO A 328 29.78 15.03 21.97
C PRO A 328 31.03 14.44 21.31
N SER A 329 31.41 15.03 20.17
CA SER A 329 32.69 14.77 19.51
C SER A 329 33.83 14.98 20.51
N SER A 330 34.81 14.06 20.51
CA SER A 330 35.93 14.05 21.45
C SER A 330 36.60 15.42 21.60
N GLY A 331 36.92 15.80 22.83
CA GLY A 331 37.43 17.14 23.16
C GLY A 331 38.68 17.55 22.35
N PRO A 332 38.93 18.88 22.22
CA PRO A 332 39.95 19.43 21.31
C PRO A 332 41.36 18.97 21.70
N GLY A 333 41.82 17.91 21.05
CA GLY A 333 43.09 17.23 21.34
C GLY A 333 43.25 15.84 20.69
N ALA A 334 42.16 15.22 20.23
CA ALA A 334 42.20 13.93 19.52
C ALA A 334 42.72 14.05 18.07
N THR A 335 44.01 14.34 17.89
CA THR A 335 44.69 14.27 16.59
C THR A 335 45.26 12.88 16.33
N GLY A 336 44.39 11.94 15.92
CA GLY A 336 44.78 10.57 15.54
C GLY A 336 43.55 9.73 15.18
N ASP A 337 43.70 8.84 14.20
CA ASP A 337 42.66 7.87 13.79
C ASP A 337 42.82 6.53 14.54
N GLU A 338 43.29 6.62 15.79
CA GLU A 338 43.61 5.51 16.69
C GLU A 338 42.74 5.65 17.96
N ASP A 339 42.32 4.51 18.54
CA ASP A 339 41.48 4.40 19.75
C ASP A 339 40.05 4.99 19.69
N ARG A 340 39.37 4.90 18.54
CA ARG A 340 37.90 4.81 18.54
C ARG A 340 37.46 3.46 19.12
N HIS A 341 37.05 3.43 20.39
CA HIS A 341 36.51 2.21 21.01
C HIS A 341 35.23 1.73 20.30
N PRO A 342 35.16 0.48 19.80
CA PRO A 342 34.01 -0.02 19.01
C PRO A 342 32.63 -0.02 19.70
N GLY A 343 32.55 0.29 21.01
CA GLY A 343 31.29 0.49 21.72
C GLY A 343 30.64 1.85 21.49
N TYR A 344 31.29 2.77 20.75
CA TYR A 344 30.74 4.08 20.39
C TYR A 344 29.79 4.04 19.19
N ASP A 345 29.81 2.98 18.39
CA ASP A 345 28.96 2.82 17.19
C ASP A 345 27.67 2.02 17.46
N ASP A 346 27.35 1.71 18.72
CA ASP A 346 26.11 1.02 19.08
C ASP A 346 24.89 1.95 18.92
N GLY A 347 23.85 1.45 18.25
CA GLY A 347 22.67 2.26 17.87
C GLY A 347 22.94 3.30 16.77
N LYS A 348 24.14 3.31 16.16
CA LYS A 348 24.49 4.26 15.10
C LYS A 348 23.76 3.94 13.80
N ILE A 349 23.16 4.96 13.21
CA ILE A 349 22.50 4.92 11.90
C ILE A 349 23.46 5.51 10.86
N SER A 350 23.43 5.00 9.64
CA SER A 350 24.16 5.59 8.51
C SER A 350 23.40 5.37 7.22
N PHE A 351 23.40 6.39 6.35
CA PHE A 351 22.88 6.32 4.99
C PHE A 351 23.78 5.42 4.13
N GLU A 352 23.18 4.57 3.29
CA GLU A 352 23.86 3.84 2.21
C GLU A 352 22.90 3.65 1.03
N GLU A 353 23.42 3.75 -0.20
CA GLU A 353 22.70 3.31 -1.39
C GLU A 353 22.60 1.78 -1.41
N GLU A 354 21.47 1.24 -0.98
CA GLU A 354 21.23 -0.21 -0.96
C GLU A 354 20.88 -0.75 -2.35
N TYR A 355 21.11 -2.04 -2.55
CA TYR A 355 20.70 -2.75 -3.77
C TYR A 355 19.25 -3.20 -3.65
N ARG A 356 18.48 -3.22 -4.75
CA ARG A 356 17.19 -3.94 -4.82
C ARG A 356 17.37 -5.48 -4.85
N PHE A 357 18.25 -6.02 -4.02
CA PHE A 357 18.42 -7.46 -3.75
C PHE A 357 17.75 -7.79 -2.40
N MET A 358 16.86 -8.77 -2.34
CA MET A 358 16.21 -9.16 -1.08
C MET A 358 17.24 -9.80 -0.15
N CYS A 359 17.31 -9.35 1.11
CA CYS A 359 18.07 -9.97 2.22
C CYS A 359 19.50 -10.42 1.87
N TYR A 360 20.21 -9.69 1.02
CA TYR A 360 21.45 -10.20 0.39
C TYR A 360 22.58 -10.48 1.39
N ARG A 361 22.54 -9.87 2.58
CA ARG A 361 23.45 -10.12 3.70
C ARG A 361 23.27 -11.52 4.30
N HIS A 362 22.09 -12.11 4.12
CA HIS A 362 21.65 -13.39 4.72
C HIS A 362 21.63 -14.56 3.71
N TRP A 363 21.32 -14.29 2.44
CA TRP A 363 21.37 -15.21 1.30
C TRP A 363 22.80 -15.46 0.76
N SER A 364 22.95 -16.31 -0.27
CA SER A 364 24.02 -16.15 -1.26
C SER A 364 23.72 -15.02 -2.26
N LEU A 365 24.74 -14.49 -2.94
CA LEU A 365 24.54 -13.41 -3.93
C LEU A 365 23.60 -13.85 -5.08
N TYR A 366 23.74 -15.10 -5.53
CA TYR A 366 22.87 -15.70 -6.55
C TYR A 366 21.40 -15.73 -6.11
N GLU A 367 21.14 -16.20 -4.87
CA GLU A 367 19.78 -16.30 -4.35
C GLU A 367 19.16 -14.92 -4.09
N ALA A 368 19.93 -13.97 -3.57
CA ALA A 368 19.46 -12.60 -3.33
C ALA A 368 18.96 -11.91 -4.61
N MET A 369 19.67 -12.12 -5.73
CA MET A 369 19.25 -11.67 -7.06
C MET A 369 18.06 -12.49 -7.59
N TYR A 370 18.05 -13.80 -7.39
CA TYR A 370 16.99 -14.70 -7.88
C TYR A 370 15.65 -14.56 -7.14
N TYR A 371 15.64 -14.19 -5.86
CA TYR A 371 14.41 -13.98 -5.08
C TYR A 371 13.94 -12.51 -5.03
N SER A 372 14.76 -11.55 -5.47
CA SER A 372 14.34 -10.15 -5.60
C SER A 372 13.43 -9.92 -6.80
N ASP A 373 12.25 -9.34 -6.55
CA ASP A 373 11.21 -9.10 -7.57
C ASP A 373 11.73 -8.27 -8.74
N TYR A 374 12.43 -7.17 -8.46
CA TYR A 374 12.96 -6.27 -9.47
C TYR A 374 13.94 -6.98 -10.43
N VAL A 375 15.00 -7.61 -9.90
CA VAL A 375 16.07 -8.19 -10.72
C VAL A 375 15.59 -9.43 -11.46
N ALA A 376 14.92 -10.36 -10.76
CA ALA A 376 14.49 -11.61 -11.36
C ALA A 376 13.40 -11.41 -12.45
N SER A 377 12.55 -10.40 -12.28
CA SER A 377 11.56 -10.00 -13.30
C SER A 377 12.21 -9.38 -14.52
N LYS A 378 13.07 -8.35 -14.34
CA LYS A 378 13.76 -7.66 -15.45
C LYS A 378 14.63 -8.64 -16.26
N LEU A 379 15.42 -9.50 -15.59
CA LEU A 379 16.19 -10.57 -16.21
C LEU A 379 15.33 -11.74 -16.75
N GLY A 380 14.02 -11.76 -16.48
CA GLY A 380 13.08 -12.74 -17.04
C GLY A 380 13.23 -14.17 -16.50
N LEU A 381 13.86 -14.36 -15.34
CA LEU A 381 14.33 -15.67 -14.87
C LEU A 381 13.21 -16.72 -14.77
N TYR A 382 12.08 -16.33 -14.19
CA TYR A 382 10.93 -17.23 -14.02
C TYR A 382 10.19 -17.51 -15.35
N HIS A 383 10.17 -16.53 -16.26
CA HIS A 383 9.64 -16.70 -17.61
C HIS A 383 10.47 -17.71 -18.42
N ASP A 384 11.78 -17.73 -18.21
CA ASP A 384 12.67 -18.73 -18.77
C ASP A 384 12.46 -20.10 -18.13
N GLN A 385 12.35 -20.17 -16.81
CA GLN A 385 12.10 -21.41 -16.08
C GLN A 385 10.80 -22.08 -16.51
N ALA A 386 9.68 -21.35 -16.51
CA ALA A 386 8.37 -21.88 -16.90
C ALA A 386 8.36 -22.37 -18.37
N ARG A 387 9.03 -21.66 -19.28
CA ARG A 387 9.22 -22.11 -20.68
C ARG A 387 10.05 -23.40 -20.76
N ARG A 388 11.16 -23.48 -20.01
CA ARG A 388 12.06 -24.65 -19.98
C ARG A 388 11.36 -25.90 -19.40
N VAL A 389 10.49 -25.74 -18.41
CA VAL A 389 9.66 -26.85 -17.85
C VAL A 389 8.62 -27.32 -18.88
N GLY A 390 7.86 -26.40 -19.49
CA GLY A 390 6.90 -26.75 -20.55
C GLY A 390 7.54 -27.47 -21.73
N ALA A 391 8.70 -26.99 -22.19
CA ALA A 391 9.46 -27.61 -23.29
C ALA A 391 10.00 -29.01 -22.93
N ARG A 392 10.45 -29.22 -21.68
CA ARG A 392 10.87 -30.56 -21.19
C ARG A 392 9.72 -31.56 -21.22
N ASN A 393 8.54 -31.16 -20.73
CA ASN A 393 7.35 -32.00 -20.72
C ASN A 393 6.88 -32.38 -22.13
N ALA A 394 7.02 -31.47 -23.11
CA ALA A 394 6.69 -31.74 -24.51
C ALA A 394 7.76 -32.57 -25.25
N SER A 395 9.05 -32.39 -24.95
CA SER A 395 10.14 -33.03 -25.68
C SER A 395 10.48 -34.45 -25.19
N GLY A 396 10.11 -34.83 -23.97
CA GLY A 396 10.45 -36.13 -23.36
C GLY A 396 11.95 -36.39 -23.14
N ASN A 397 12.81 -35.44 -23.53
CA ASN A 397 14.25 -35.59 -23.51
C ASN A 397 14.81 -35.06 -22.19
N ASN A 398 15.30 -35.96 -21.33
CA ASN A 398 15.71 -35.65 -19.96
C ASN A 398 17.10 -35.00 -19.87
N GLY A 399 17.43 -34.13 -20.83
CA GLY A 399 18.71 -33.42 -20.88
C GLY A 399 18.90 -32.45 -19.71
N ASN A 400 20.15 -32.28 -19.31
CA ASN A 400 20.56 -31.28 -18.30
C ASN A 400 20.44 -29.86 -18.89
N GLY A 401 19.21 -29.37 -19.03
CA GLY A 401 18.84 -28.02 -19.43
C GLY A 401 19.19 -26.93 -18.42
N ALA A 402 20.31 -27.08 -17.72
CA ALA A 402 21.01 -25.99 -17.05
C ALA A 402 21.78 -25.17 -18.10
N GLY A 403 21.07 -24.71 -19.13
CA GLY A 403 21.57 -23.65 -20.01
C GLY A 403 21.66 -22.36 -19.21
N ASP A 404 22.64 -21.52 -19.53
CA ASP A 404 22.85 -20.26 -18.82
C ASP A 404 21.54 -19.46 -18.73
N THR A 405 21.26 -18.90 -17.56
CA THR A 405 20.19 -17.90 -17.41
C THR A 405 20.81 -16.51 -17.58
N GLU A 406 19.98 -15.49 -17.82
CA GLU A 406 20.47 -14.10 -17.84
C GLU A 406 21.21 -13.72 -16.55
N LEU A 407 20.84 -14.29 -15.40
CA LEU A 407 21.59 -14.15 -14.14
C LEU A 407 22.99 -14.81 -14.17
N HIS A 408 23.14 -15.96 -14.83
CA HIS A 408 24.46 -16.56 -15.06
C HIS A 408 25.31 -15.67 -15.97
N MET A 409 24.73 -15.12 -17.05
CA MET A 409 25.43 -14.20 -17.95
C MET A 409 25.81 -12.89 -17.27
N PHE A 410 24.94 -12.35 -16.42
CA PHE A 410 25.18 -11.14 -15.63
C PHE A 410 26.36 -11.33 -14.65
N LEU A 411 26.34 -12.41 -13.85
CA LEU A 411 27.45 -12.77 -12.96
C LEU A 411 28.76 -13.02 -13.73
N ALA A 412 28.70 -13.73 -14.85
CA ALA A 412 29.87 -14.01 -15.68
C ALA A 412 30.47 -12.73 -16.29
N ARG A 413 29.65 -11.78 -16.78
CA ARG A 413 30.14 -10.50 -17.30
C ARG A 413 30.68 -9.56 -16.22
N MET A 414 30.23 -9.68 -14.97
CA MET A 414 30.88 -9.02 -13.81
C MET A 414 32.20 -9.70 -13.39
N GLY A 415 32.55 -10.85 -13.97
CA GLY A 415 33.76 -11.61 -13.63
C GLY A 415 33.61 -12.51 -12.39
N PHE A 416 32.39 -12.71 -11.88
CA PHE A 416 32.15 -13.51 -10.68
C PHE A 416 31.87 -14.98 -11.01
N SER A 417 32.58 -15.90 -10.36
CA SER A 417 32.30 -17.33 -10.55
C SER A 417 30.99 -17.72 -9.88
N LEU A 418 30.18 -18.54 -10.56
CA LEU A 418 28.91 -19.05 -10.04
C LEU A 418 29.07 -19.71 -8.65
N ARG A 419 30.13 -20.50 -8.47
CA ARG A 419 30.43 -21.22 -7.22
C ARG A 419 30.70 -20.29 -6.04
N GLN A 420 31.34 -19.13 -6.26
CA GLN A 420 31.52 -18.12 -5.22
C GLN A 420 30.24 -17.30 -5.00
N SER A 421 29.46 -17.05 -6.06
CA SER A 421 28.18 -16.33 -5.99
C SER A 421 27.08 -17.12 -5.28
N GLN A 422 27.18 -18.46 -5.26
CA GLN A 422 26.34 -19.39 -4.50
C GLN A 422 26.80 -19.59 -3.04
N GLN A 423 27.91 -18.98 -2.61
CA GLN A 423 28.31 -18.97 -1.20
C GLN A 423 27.49 -17.91 -0.46
N LYS A 424 27.00 -18.21 0.76
CA LYS A 424 26.33 -17.22 1.63
C LYS A 424 27.19 -15.96 1.74
N PHE A 425 26.59 -14.80 1.51
CA PHE A 425 27.28 -13.53 1.32
C PHE A 425 28.25 -13.20 2.46
N SER A 426 27.88 -13.50 3.71
CA SER A 426 28.74 -13.37 4.89
C SER A 426 30.14 -13.97 4.66
N TYR A 427 30.23 -15.14 4.02
CA TYR A 427 31.49 -15.86 3.74
C TYR A 427 32.06 -15.64 2.33
N MET A 428 31.36 -14.93 1.44
CA MET A 428 31.83 -14.61 0.09
C MET A 428 33.17 -13.83 0.13
N PRO A 429 34.12 -14.07 -0.80
CA PRO A 429 35.44 -13.43 -0.80
C PRO A 429 35.40 -11.89 -0.77
N LEU A 430 36.32 -11.28 0.01
CA LEU A 430 36.36 -9.84 0.23
C LEU A 430 36.59 -9.04 -1.07
N GLU A 431 37.48 -9.50 -1.94
CA GLU A 431 37.75 -8.89 -3.25
C GLU A 431 36.46 -8.75 -4.09
N MET A 432 35.62 -9.79 -4.10
CA MET A 432 34.35 -9.77 -4.83
C MET A 432 33.35 -8.80 -4.20
N LYS A 433 33.29 -8.73 -2.85
CA LYS A 433 32.45 -7.75 -2.13
C LYS A 433 32.85 -6.31 -2.43
N GLN A 434 34.15 -6.04 -2.51
CA GLN A 434 34.70 -4.72 -2.84
C GLN A 434 34.39 -4.34 -4.29
N MET A 435 34.56 -5.26 -5.24
CA MET A 435 34.25 -5.03 -6.66
C MET A 435 32.74 -5.02 -6.98
N LEU A 436 31.88 -5.55 -6.09
CA LEU A 436 30.45 -5.76 -6.35
C LEU A 436 29.73 -4.47 -6.78
N ARG A 437 29.93 -3.35 -6.06
CA ARG A 437 29.21 -2.09 -6.34
C ARG A 437 29.58 -1.56 -7.73
N GLU A 438 30.87 -1.42 -8.01
CA GLU A 438 31.42 -0.94 -9.28
C GLU A 438 30.98 -1.83 -10.47
N LYS A 439 31.20 -3.15 -10.36
CA LYS A 439 30.89 -4.10 -11.45
C LYS A 439 29.39 -4.26 -11.68
N THR A 440 28.57 -4.15 -10.63
CA THR A 440 27.11 -4.08 -10.76
C THR A 440 26.70 -2.82 -11.51
N GLN A 441 27.20 -1.65 -11.12
CA GLN A 441 26.87 -0.37 -11.75
C GLN A 441 27.34 -0.30 -13.22
N GLU A 442 28.52 -0.86 -13.53
CA GLU A 442 29.05 -0.94 -14.90
C GLU A 442 28.22 -1.88 -15.82
N MET A 443 27.57 -2.89 -15.24
CA MET A 443 26.89 -3.94 -16.01
C MET A 443 25.36 -3.80 -16.04
N ALA A 444 24.73 -3.27 -14.99
CA ALA A 444 23.29 -3.22 -14.82
C ALA A 444 22.52 -2.54 -15.99
N PRO A 445 22.98 -1.40 -16.56
CA PRO A 445 22.32 -0.78 -17.71
C PRO A 445 22.29 -1.69 -18.96
N LYS A 446 23.31 -2.53 -19.15
CA LYS A 446 23.42 -3.48 -20.29
C LYS A 446 22.40 -4.65 -20.19
N PHE A 447 21.67 -4.76 -19.07
CA PHE A 447 20.62 -5.75 -18.81
C PHE A 447 19.26 -5.10 -18.45
N GLY A 448 19.09 -3.78 -18.64
CA GLY A 448 17.84 -3.07 -18.32
C GLY A 448 17.57 -2.83 -16.83
N LEU A 449 18.59 -3.03 -15.98
CA LEU A 449 18.53 -2.87 -14.53
C LEU A 449 18.93 -1.44 -14.11
N HIS A 450 18.24 -0.42 -14.64
CA HIS A 450 18.56 0.99 -14.37
C HIS A 450 18.42 1.35 -12.88
N ASP A 451 17.27 1.02 -12.32
CA ASP A 451 16.78 1.44 -10.99
C ASP A 451 17.29 0.52 -9.86
N LEU A 452 18.49 -0.07 -10.02
CA LEU A 452 18.98 -1.17 -9.18
C LEU A 452 19.42 -0.74 -7.76
N PHE A 453 19.68 0.55 -7.57
CA PHE A 453 20.07 1.15 -6.30
C PHE A 453 18.95 2.07 -5.78
N TYR A 454 18.87 2.26 -4.47
CA TYR A 454 18.00 3.25 -3.83
C TYR A 454 18.65 3.78 -2.54
N GLY A 455 18.38 5.02 -2.17
CA GLY A 455 18.85 5.59 -0.90
C GLY A 455 18.14 4.92 0.27
N SER A 456 18.90 4.43 1.25
CA SER A 456 18.34 3.78 2.44
C SER A 456 19.29 3.91 3.63
N PHE A 457 18.97 3.21 4.73
CA PHE A 457 19.70 3.31 5.98
C PHE A 457 20.04 1.94 6.57
N LYS A 458 21.20 1.87 7.20
CA LYS A 458 21.64 0.75 8.03
C LYS A 458 21.94 1.20 9.45
N ARG A 459 21.66 0.34 10.41
CA ARG A 459 21.94 0.52 11.84
C ARG A 459 22.86 -0.59 12.35
N THR A 460 23.81 -0.20 13.20
CA THR A 460 24.73 -1.13 13.87
C THR A 460 24.28 -1.36 15.32
N PHE A 461 24.33 -2.61 15.77
CA PHE A 461 23.96 -3.04 17.11
C PHE A 461 25.03 -3.99 17.70
N ALA A 462 25.32 -3.83 18.99
CA ALA A 462 26.06 -4.78 19.82
C ALA A 462 27.34 -5.33 19.16
N PHE A 463 28.17 -4.44 18.59
CA PHE A 463 29.47 -4.71 17.95
C PHE A 463 29.47 -5.61 16.70
N GLN A 464 28.42 -6.39 16.46
CA GLN A 464 28.42 -7.49 15.47
C GLN A 464 27.25 -7.45 14.48
N TYR A 465 26.10 -6.92 14.87
CA TYR A 465 24.88 -6.97 14.05
C TYR A 465 24.75 -5.68 13.24
N GLN A 466 24.61 -5.83 11.92
CA GLN A 466 24.31 -4.75 11.00
C GLN A 466 22.98 -5.08 10.32
N LEU A 467 21.99 -4.23 10.53
CA LEU A 467 20.62 -4.40 10.04
C LEU A 467 20.29 -3.23 9.11
N CYS A 468 19.74 -3.53 7.94
CA CYS A 468 19.30 -2.50 6.99
C CYS A 468 17.79 -2.35 7.05
N ALA A 469 17.26 -1.17 6.74
CA ALA A 469 15.84 -0.87 6.95
C ALA A 469 14.92 -1.87 6.23
N ALA A 470 15.24 -2.24 4.98
CA ALA A 470 14.48 -3.25 4.24
C ALA A 470 14.62 -4.67 4.84
N ASP A 471 15.82 -5.06 5.30
CA ASP A 471 16.04 -6.35 5.98
C ASP A 471 15.22 -6.43 7.29
N ALA A 472 15.10 -5.31 8.03
CA ALA A 472 14.25 -5.20 9.21
C ALA A 472 12.76 -5.32 8.87
N VAL A 473 12.28 -4.60 7.85
CA VAL A 473 10.90 -4.71 7.35
C VAL A 473 10.58 -6.17 6.99
N TYR A 474 11.40 -6.80 6.12
CA TYR A 474 11.19 -8.19 5.72
C TYR A 474 11.12 -9.15 6.91
N GLY A 475 11.98 -8.97 7.92
CA GLY A 475 12.01 -9.80 9.12
C GLY A 475 10.81 -9.61 10.04
N LEU A 476 10.38 -8.36 10.26
CA LEU A 476 9.24 -8.01 11.12
C LEU A 476 7.91 -8.42 10.47
N GLN A 477 7.74 -8.13 9.18
CA GLN A 477 6.55 -8.49 8.41
C GLN A 477 6.31 -10.01 8.48
N ALA A 478 7.37 -10.81 8.35
CA ALA A 478 7.30 -12.26 8.44
C ALA A 478 7.06 -12.80 9.87
N LEU A 479 7.48 -12.09 10.93
CA LEU A 479 7.15 -12.44 12.32
C LEU A 479 5.69 -12.11 12.69
N LEU A 480 5.08 -11.12 12.03
CA LEU A 480 3.65 -10.86 12.14
C LEU A 480 2.85 -11.91 11.36
N GLU A 481 3.15 -12.08 10.06
CA GLU A 481 2.27 -12.73 9.09
C GLU A 481 2.33 -14.25 9.05
N ALA A 482 3.46 -14.86 9.43
CA ALA A 482 3.65 -16.30 9.29
C ALA A 482 2.93 -17.09 10.41
N PRO A 483 2.25 -18.20 10.09
CA PRO A 483 1.62 -19.04 11.11
C PRO A 483 2.64 -19.75 11.99
N GLU A 484 2.22 -20.19 13.18
CA GLU A 484 3.09 -20.86 14.17
C GLU A 484 3.87 -22.03 13.55
N SER A 485 3.17 -22.85 12.77
CA SER A 485 3.70 -24.01 12.03
C SER A 485 4.96 -23.68 11.20
N TYR A 486 5.04 -22.44 10.72
CA TYR A 486 6.10 -21.94 9.85
C TYR A 486 7.23 -21.26 10.64
N VAL A 487 6.89 -20.45 11.65
CA VAL A 487 7.85 -19.81 12.56
C VAL A 487 8.61 -20.89 13.35
N ALA A 488 7.88 -21.82 13.97
CA ALA A 488 8.43 -22.93 14.73
C ALA A 488 9.36 -23.81 13.88
N ALA A 489 8.94 -24.21 12.66
CA ALA A 489 9.77 -25.04 11.78
C ALA A 489 11.11 -24.37 11.39
N VAL A 490 11.14 -23.05 11.23
CA VAL A 490 12.39 -22.30 11.00
C VAL A 490 13.25 -22.25 12.28
N PHE A 491 12.65 -22.00 13.44
CA PHE A 491 13.36 -21.91 14.73
C PHE A 491 13.88 -23.28 15.20
N GLU A 492 13.19 -24.38 14.88
CA GLU A 492 13.69 -25.75 15.07
C GLU A 492 14.91 -26.03 14.19
N ALA A 493 14.87 -25.66 12.92
CA ALA A 493 16.02 -25.82 12.02
C ALA A 493 17.25 -25.02 12.51
N GLU A 494 17.05 -23.85 13.14
CA GLU A 494 18.11 -23.08 13.79
C GLU A 494 18.66 -23.77 15.05
N THR A 495 17.77 -24.27 15.93
CA THR A 495 18.16 -24.87 17.21
C THR A 495 18.77 -26.27 17.09
N GLN A 496 18.49 -27.00 16.00
CA GLN A 496 19.26 -28.18 15.60
C GLN A 496 20.73 -27.85 15.24
N HIS A 497 21.10 -26.56 15.14
CA HIS A 497 22.47 -26.09 14.97
C HIS A 497 22.99 -25.23 16.15
N GLN A 498 22.14 -24.80 17.09
CA GLN A 498 22.54 -24.09 18.33
C GLN A 498 21.72 -24.52 19.55
N ASN A 499 22.40 -25.03 20.59
CA ASN A 499 21.82 -25.60 21.81
C ASN A 499 20.64 -24.81 22.42
N ASN A 500 19.42 -25.31 22.19
CA ASN A 500 18.27 -25.30 23.12
C ASN A 500 18.05 -24.01 23.95
N THR A 501 18.12 -22.82 23.32
CA THR A 501 17.89 -21.54 24.00
C THR A 501 16.52 -20.92 23.68
N PHE A 502 15.97 -21.17 22.48
CA PHE A 502 14.74 -20.52 22.00
C PHE A 502 13.44 -21.11 22.55
N SER A 503 13.43 -22.39 22.93
CA SER A 503 12.29 -23.05 23.58
C SER A 503 11.83 -22.29 24.83
N SER A 504 12.76 -21.70 25.58
CA SER A 504 12.48 -20.90 26.78
C SER A 504 11.87 -19.51 26.51
N LEU A 505 11.77 -19.05 25.25
CA LEU A 505 11.07 -17.78 24.94
C LEU A 505 9.55 -18.00 24.90
N PHE A 506 9.07 -19.01 24.17
CA PHE A 506 7.66 -19.39 24.14
C PHE A 506 7.16 -19.88 25.52
N SER A 507 7.99 -20.59 26.29
CA SER A 507 7.61 -21.06 27.62
C SER A 507 7.52 -19.98 28.71
N LEU A 508 7.99 -18.74 28.49
CA LEU A 508 8.04 -17.74 29.56
C LEU A 508 6.67 -17.14 29.88
N ASP A 509 5.86 -16.82 28.86
CA ASP A 509 4.48 -16.33 29.04
C ASP A 509 3.52 -17.44 29.50
N SER A 510 3.74 -18.69 29.05
CA SER A 510 2.95 -19.84 29.52
C SER A 510 3.03 -20.03 31.04
N ILE A 511 4.14 -19.64 31.69
CA ILE A 511 4.31 -19.68 33.15
C ILE A 511 3.60 -18.51 33.84
N LEU A 512 3.30 -17.41 33.13
CA LEU A 512 2.52 -16.28 33.64
C LEU A 512 1.02 -16.53 33.48
N SER A 513 0.56 -17.02 32.33
CA SER A 513 -0.85 -17.33 32.07
C SER A 513 -1.38 -18.51 32.89
N SER A 514 -0.56 -19.53 33.18
CA SER A 514 -0.95 -20.68 34.00
C SER A 514 -1.09 -20.39 35.51
N SER A 515 -1.25 -19.13 35.90
CA SER A 515 -1.31 -18.71 37.32
C SER A 515 -2.67 -18.93 37.98
N ASP A 516 -3.79 -18.89 37.23
CA ASP A 516 -5.13 -18.80 37.84
C ASP A 516 -6.27 -19.45 37.02
N SER A 517 -6.22 -20.78 36.84
CA SER A 517 -7.37 -21.58 36.39
C SER A 517 -7.27 -23.03 36.90
N ASN A 518 -7.64 -23.25 38.16
CA ASN A 518 -7.54 -24.56 38.80
C ASN A 518 -8.93 -25.16 39.09
N ASP A 519 -9.61 -25.62 38.04
CA ASP A 519 -10.75 -26.53 38.19
C ASP A 519 -10.84 -27.55 37.05
N LYS A 520 -11.66 -28.59 37.26
CA LYS A 520 -11.89 -29.66 36.29
C LYS A 520 -13.38 -29.77 35.95
N ASP A 521 -13.68 -29.86 34.68
CA ASP A 521 -14.11 -31.11 34.02
C ASP A 521 -14.25 -30.77 32.51
N GLY A 522 -14.51 -31.75 31.64
CA GLY A 522 -14.61 -31.49 30.21
C GLY A 522 -15.61 -32.36 29.49
N GLU A 523 -16.22 -31.82 28.45
CA GLU A 523 -16.75 -32.52 27.27
C GLU A 523 -17.08 -31.50 26.15
N GLU A 524 -16.70 -31.84 24.91
CA GLU A 524 -17.15 -31.32 23.60
C GLU A 524 -17.31 -29.79 23.41
N LYS A 525 -16.27 -29.11 22.89
CA LYS A 525 -16.33 -27.71 22.36
C LYS A 525 -15.33 -27.43 21.20
N ASP A 526 -15.23 -28.38 20.28
CA ASP A 526 -14.18 -28.45 19.24
C ASP A 526 -14.42 -27.49 18.04
N ALA A 527 -14.69 -26.22 18.31
CA ALA A 527 -14.80 -25.15 17.31
C ALA A 527 -14.40 -23.78 17.90
N GLU A 528 -15.09 -23.33 18.96
CA GLU A 528 -14.78 -22.05 19.63
C GLU A 528 -13.35 -22.05 20.21
N ALA A 529 -12.87 -23.19 20.71
CA ALA A 529 -11.51 -23.35 21.24
C ALA A 529 -10.39 -23.24 20.17
N ASP A 530 -10.68 -23.51 18.89
CA ASP A 530 -9.74 -23.36 17.78
C ASP A 530 -9.66 -21.91 17.27
N GLU A 531 -10.63 -21.05 17.62
CA GLU A 531 -10.60 -19.61 17.38
C GLU A 531 -9.90 -18.88 18.54
N ASP A 532 -10.29 -19.13 19.80
CA ASP A 532 -9.64 -18.58 21.01
C ASP A 532 -8.11 -18.81 20.99
N SER A 533 -7.68 -20.04 20.70
CA SER A 533 -6.25 -20.40 20.66
C SER A 533 -5.48 -19.76 19.50
N GLN A 534 -6.16 -19.40 18.40
CA GLN A 534 -5.57 -18.62 17.33
C GLN A 534 -5.46 -17.13 17.65
N GLU A 535 -6.41 -16.54 18.40
CA GLU A 535 -6.29 -15.16 18.87
C GLU A 535 -5.08 -14.97 19.79
N ASP A 536 -4.93 -15.86 20.79
CA ASP A 536 -3.77 -15.88 21.70
C ASP A 536 -2.44 -15.96 20.91
N PHE A 537 -2.33 -16.87 19.93
CA PHE A 537 -1.11 -16.98 19.12
C PHE A 537 -0.85 -15.75 18.24
N ARG A 538 -1.89 -15.13 17.66
CA ARG A 538 -1.73 -13.91 16.84
C ARG A 538 -1.21 -12.75 17.70
N GLN A 539 -1.71 -12.60 18.93
CA GLN A 539 -1.18 -11.63 19.89
C GLN A 539 0.28 -11.97 20.29
N GLN A 540 0.64 -13.25 20.38
CA GLN A 540 2.04 -13.67 20.59
C GLN A 540 2.96 -13.28 19.40
N ASN A 541 2.53 -13.45 18.14
CA ASN A 541 3.28 -12.98 16.96
C ASN A 541 3.56 -11.47 17.02
N PHE A 542 2.59 -10.65 17.43
CA PHE A 542 2.81 -9.21 17.64
C PHE A 542 3.87 -8.95 18.73
N MET A 543 3.80 -9.67 19.85
CA MET A 543 4.79 -9.53 20.94
C MET A 543 6.20 -10.00 20.53
N LEU A 544 6.32 -11.01 19.67
CA LEU A 544 7.58 -11.44 19.07
C LEU A 544 8.16 -10.35 18.14
N ALA A 545 7.33 -9.78 17.25
CA ALA A 545 7.75 -8.70 16.35
C ALA A 545 8.15 -7.44 17.14
N HIS A 546 7.38 -7.04 18.16
CA HIS A 546 7.70 -5.93 19.06
C HIS A 546 9.05 -6.16 19.79
N THR A 547 9.27 -7.37 20.29
CA THR A 547 10.52 -7.75 20.97
C THR A 547 11.71 -7.77 20.00
N ALA A 548 11.50 -8.16 18.74
CA ALA A 548 12.52 -8.11 17.70
C ALA A 548 12.87 -6.66 17.32
N LEU A 549 11.88 -5.80 17.08
CA LEU A 549 12.04 -4.40 16.64
C LEU A 549 12.97 -3.59 17.57
N ALA A 550 12.85 -3.81 18.88
CA ALA A 550 13.64 -3.08 19.87
C ALA A 550 15.17 -3.25 19.69
N CYS A 551 15.64 -4.44 19.28
CA CYS A 551 17.05 -4.82 19.12
C CYS A 551 18.02 -4.41 20.27
N GLN A 552 17.52 -4.08 21.47
CA GLN A 552 18.30 -3.64 22.63
C GLN A 552 19.18 -4.74 23.26
N SER A 553 19.03 -5.99 22.82
CA SER A 553 19.66 -7.16 23.41
C SER A 553 20.12 -8.17 22.36
N VAL A 554 21.07 -9.04 22.72
CA VAL A 554 21.50 -10.13 21.83
C VAL A 554 20.35 -11.10 21.52
N THR A 555 19.41 -11.30 22.44
CA THR A 555 18.20 -12.10 22.20
C THR A 555 17.24 -11.46 21.19
N SER A 556 16.97 -10.15 21.30
CA SER A 556 16.14 -9.43 20.29
C SER A 556 16.84 -9.35 18.93
N SER A 557 18.16 -9.13 18.89
CA SER A 557 18.96 -9.15 17.66
C SER A 557 18.94 -10.53 16.97
N LYS A 558 18.99 -11.61 17.75
CA LYS A 558 18.83 -12.98 17.22
C LYS A 558 17.40 -13.24 16.72
N LEU A 559 16.37 -12.80 17.45
CA LEU A 559 14.97 -12.97 17.05
C LEU A 559 14.69 -12.25 15.72
N MET A 560 15.27 -11.07 15.51
CA MET A 560 15.27 -10.39 14.21
C MET A 560 15.97 -11.22 13.12
N GLU A 561 17.15 -11.80 13.39
CA GLU A 561 17.84 -12.67 12.41
C GLU A 561 17.03 -13.93 12.07
N SER A 562 16.28 -14.49 13.03
CA SER A 562 15.36 -15.60 12.81
C SER A 562 14.13 -15.17 12.00
N GLY A 563 13.54 -14.01 12.29
CA GLY A 563 12.45 -13.41 11.50
C GLY A 563 12.83 -13.18 10.04
N ILE A 564 14.04 -12.69 9.79
CA ILE A 564 14.58 -12.56 8.41
C ILE A 564 14.61 -13.93 7.71
N LYS A 565 14.91 -15.04 8.40
CA LYS A 565 14.90 -16.39 7.81
C LYS A 565 13.49 -16.92 7.57
N VAL A 566 12.52 -16.58 8.42
CA VAL A 566 11.09 -16.81 8.16
C VAL A 566 10.70 -16.12 6.85
N SER A 567 11.09 -14.85 6.68
CA SER A 567 10.86 -14.07 5.46
C SER A 567 11.53 -14.67 4.21
N MET A 568 12.79 -15.11 4.34
CA MET A 568 13.51 -15.83 3.28
C MET A 568 12.75 -17.09 2.83
N SER A 569 12.19 -17.86 3.76
CA SER A 569 11.39 -19.05 3.45
C SER A 569 10.03 -18.68 2.86
N LEU A 570 9.35 -17.68 3.40
CA LEU A 570 8.06 -17.15 2.90
C LEU A 570 8.21 -16.72 1.43
N LYS A 571 9.28 -16.00 1.07
CA LYS A 571 9.56 -15.66 -0.33
C LYS A 571 9.80 -16.88 -1.22
N GLN A 572 10.44 -17.95 -0.71
CA GLN A 572 10.54 -19.22 -1.46
C GLN A 572 9.17 -19.84 -1.74
N ALA A 573 8.20 -19.72 -0.83
CA ALA A 573 6.82 -20.17 -1.07
C ALA A 573 6.10 -19.30 -2.11
N ILE A 574 6.20 -17.96 -2.00
CA ILE A 574 5.66 -17.02 -3.00
C ILE A 574 6.19 -17.33 -4.40
N VAL A 575 7.51 -17.48 -4.57
CA VAL A 575 8.10 -17.77 -5.89
C VAL A 575 7.70 -19.15 -6.41
N ARG A 576 7.52 -20.15 -5.52
CA ARG A 576 7.06 -21.50 -5.87
C ARG A 576 5.61 -21.51 -6.38
N VAL A 577 4.69 -20.83 -5.68
CA VAL A 577 3.29 -20.71 -6.11
C VAL A 577 3.19 -19.84 -7.37
N GLY A 578 3.93 -18.73 -7.44
CA GLY A 578 4.01 -17.87 -8.61
C GLY A 578 4.50 -18.59 -9.88
N LEU A 579 5.53 -19.44 -9.76
CA LEU A 579 5.97 -20.33 -10.84
C LEU A 579 4.88 -21.31 -11.26
N SER A 580 4.17 -21.94 -10.33
CA SER A 580 3.06 -22.86 -10.61
C SER A 580 1.93 -22.17 -11.40
N ILE A 581 1.58 -20.93 -11.05
CA ILE A 581 0.59 -20.09 -11.77
C ILE A 581 1.03 -19.84 -13.21
N MET A 582 2.30 -19.46 -13.42
CA MET A 582 2.86 -19.16 -14.73
C MET A 582 3.02 -20.41 -15.62
N GLU A 583 3.50 -21.53 -15.05
CA GLU A 583 3.66 -22.81 -15.77
C GLU A 583 2.32 -23.37 -16.25
N ARG A 584 1.29 -23.29 -15.40
CA ARG A 584 -0.08 -23.74 -15.71
C ARG A 584 -0.91 -22.70 -16.48
N LYS A 585 -0.40 -21.48 -16.66
CA LYS A 585 -1.07 -20.32 -17.30
C LYS A 585 -2.45 -19.99 -16.68
N LEU A 586 -2.55 -19.99 -15.35
CA LEU A 586 -3.84 -19.78 -14.65
C LEU A 586 -4.38 -18.33 -14.68
N LEU A 587 -3.63 -17.39 -15.26
CA LEU A 587 -4.05 -15.99 -15.42
C LEU A 587 -5.07 -15.84 -16.55
N VAL A 588 -6.34 -15.73 -16.16
CA VAL A 588 -7.45 -15.40 -17.05
C VAL A 588 -7.53 -13.88 -17.20
N ARG A 589 -7.81 -13.38 -18.42
CA ARG A 589 -8.14 -11.97 -18.65
C ARG A 589 -9.62 -11.84 -19.01
N VAL A 590 -10.34 -11.08 -18.20
CA VAL A 590 -11.66 -10.50 -18.49
C VAL A 590 -11.44 -9.14 -19.18
N LYS A 591 -12.49 -8.50 -19.73
CA LYS A 591 -12.40 -7.20 -20.44
C LYS A 591 -11.51 -6.19 -19.68
N HIS A 592 -11.81 -6.02 -18.39
CA HIS A 592 -11.32 -4.94 -17.53
C HIS A 592 -10.38 -5.34 -16.39
N PHE A 593 -10.20 -6.64 -16.12
CA PHE A 593 -9.28 -7.14 -15.09
C PHE A 593 -8.71 -8.51 -15.47
N ARG A 594 -7.64 -8.92 -14.79
CA ARG A 594 -7.08 -10.28 -14.84
C ARG A 594 -7.30 -10.94 -13.48
N TYR A 595 -7.61 -12.23 -13.47
CA TYR A 595 -7.77 -12.95 -12.21
C TYR A 595 -7.14 -14.34 -12.20
N VAL A 596 -6.92 -14.86 -10.99
CA VAL A 596 -6.46 -16.22 -10.73
C VAL A 596 -7.22 -16.81 -9.54
N CYS A 597 -7.88 -17.95 -9.73
CA CYS A 597 -8.35 -18.78 -8.62
C CYS A 597 -7.24 -19.79 -8.24
N LEU A 598 -6.78 -19.74 -7.00
CA LEU A 598 -5.62 -20.48 -6.49
C LEU A 598 -6.05 -21.73 -5.73
N ASN A 599 -5.68 -22.89 -6.29
CA ASN A 599 -5.64 -24.15 -5.57
C ASN A 599 -4.23 -24.34 -4.98
N VAL A 600 -4.01 -23.73 -3.82
CA VAL A 600 -2.76 -23.79 -3.04
C VAL A 600 -2.57 -25.21 -2.45
N PRO A 601 -1.34 -25.76 -2.38
CA PRO A 601 -1.10 -27.03 -1.69
C PRO A 601 -1.39 -26.93 -0.18
N GLU A 602 -1.94 -27.98 0.43
CA GLU A 602 -2.33 -28.03 1.85
C GLU A 602 -1.28 -27.43 2.81
N ARG A 603 0.00 -27.78 2.64
CA ARG A 603 1.13 -27.27 3.45
C ARG A 603 1.32 -25.74 3.40
N GLU A 604 0.87 -25.10 2.34
CA GLU A 604 1.02 -23.65 2.10
C GLU A 604 -0.32 -22.92 2.23
N GLN A 605 -1.43 -23.64 2.42
CA GLN A 605 -2.77 -23.07 2.41
C GLN A 605 -3.04 -22.13 3.59
N GLU A 606 -2.53 -22.47 4.77
CA GLU A 606 -2.53 -21.60 5.97
C GLU A 606 -1.77 -20.28 5.72
N LEU A 607 -0.59 -20.37 5.08
CA LEU A 607 0.26 -19.21 4.77
C LEU A 607 -0.37 -18.27 3.74
N PHE A 608 -1.06 -18.81 2.72
CA PHE A 608 -1.77 -18.02 1.71
C PHE A 608 -3.22 -17.65 2.09
N ALA A 609 -3.71 -18.09 3.26
CA ALA A 609 -4.93 -17.54 3.86
C ALA A 609 -4.69 -16.17 4.53
N ASN A 610 -3.42 -15.70 4.60
CA ASN A 610 -3.11 -14.33 5.00
C ASN A 610 -3.15 -13.38 3.79
N ALA A 611 -3.99 -12.34 3.88
CA ALA A 611 -4.18 -11.33 2.84
C ALA A 611 -2.88 -10.64 2.41
N ASN A 612 -1.97 -10.34 3.34
CA ASN A 612 -0.73 -9.64 3.01
C ASN A 612 0.23 -10.52 2.21
N VAL A 613 0.27 -11.83 2.50
CA VAL A 613 1.08 -12.80 1.74
C VAL A 613 0.49 -12.99 0.33
N LEU A 614 -0.83 -12.94 0.21
CA LEU A 614 -1.52 -12.94 -1.09
C LEU A 614 -1.25 -11.65 -1.88
N THR A 615 -1.20 -10.48 -1.21
CA THR A 615 -0.76 -9.20 -1.78
C THR A 615 0.70 -9.27 -2.27
N GLN A 616 1.63 -9.83 -1.49
CA GLN A 616 3.02 -10.03 -1.91
C GLN A 616 3.14 -10.98 -3.12
N LEU A 617 2.28 -12.00 -3.22
CA LEU A 617 2.19 -12.84 -4.42
C LEU A 617 1.60 -12.10 -5.63
N ALA A 618 0.61 -11.23 -5.42
CA ALA A 618 0.05 -10.38 -6.47
C ALA A 618 1.09 -9.36 -6.99
N LEU A 619 1.84 -8.70 -6.10
CA LEU A 619 2.97 -7.81 -6.43
C LEU A 619 4.10 -8.54 -7.18
N PHE A 620 4.43 -9.77 -6.78
CA PHE A 620 5.36 -10.64 -7.49
C PHE A 620 4.88 -10.90 -8.94
N LEU A 621 3.63 -11.34 -9.11
CA LEU A 621 3.06 -11.63 -10.44
C LEU A 621 2.99 -10.36 -11.31
N LEU A 622 2.57 -9.23 -10.75
CA LEU A 622 2.60 -7.92 -11.40
C LEU A 622 4.02 -7.60 -11.89
N ASN A 623 5.04 -7.66 -11.04
CA ASN A 623 6.43 -7.39 -11.42
C ASN A 623 6.92 -8.28 -12.57
N VAL A 624 6.68 -9.58 -12.46
CA VAL A 624 7.12 -10.57 -13.46
C VAL A 624 6.40 -10.39 -14.80
N HIS A 625 5.12 -10.02 -14.79
CA HIS A 625 4.37 -9.74 -16.03
C HIS A 625 4.64 -8.34 -16.61
N ARG A 626 4.82 -7.31 -15.78
CA ARG A 626 5.27 -5.95 -16.16
C ARG A 626 6.60 -6.00 -16.92
N ALA A 627 7.58 -6.74 -16.40
CA ALA A 627 8.88 -6.93 -17.06
C ALA A 627 8.85 -7.82 -18.33
N SER A 628 7.77 -8.60 -18.54
CA SER A 628 7.62 -9.46 -19.72
C SER A 628 7.14 -8.73 -20.98
N GLY A 629 6.68 -7.48 -20.86
CA GLY A 629 6.03 -6.71 -21.93
C GLY A 629 4.60 -7.14 -22.26
N LYS A 630 4.22 -8.40 -21.99
CA LYS A 630 2.91 -9.01 -22.32
C LYS A 630 1.70 -8.36 -21.64
N TRP A 631 1.91 -7.46 -20.68
CA TRP A 631 0.81 -6.81 -19.95
C TRP A 631 0.35 -5.47 -20.52
N GLY A 632 1.09 -4.89 -21.48
CA GLY A 632 0.74 -3.64 -22.15
C GLY A 632 1.69 -2.49 -21.81
N GLY A 633 3.00 -2.66 -22.03
CA GLY A 633 4.00 -1.62 -21.73
C GLY A 633 5.00 -1.40 -22.86
N VAL A 634 5.55 -0.18 -22.95
CA VAL A 634 6.42 0.31 -24.05
C VAL A 634 7.59 -0.64 -24.37
N ASN A 635 8.10 -1.36 -23.37
CA ASN A 635 9.20 -2.32 -23.50
C ASN A 635 8.89 -3.57 -24.35
N ALA A 636 7.63 -3.80 -24.75
CA ALA A 636 7.27 -4.87 -25.69
C ALA A 636 8.04 -4.77 -27.02
N SER A 637 8.23 -3.54 -27.54
CA SER A 637 8.96 -3.28 -28.78
C SER A 637 10.48 -3.41 -28.62
N ALA A 638 11.01 -3.01 -27.46
CA ALA A 638 12.46 -2.95 -27.21
C ALA A 638 13.12 -4.34 -27.18
N ARG A 639 12.46 -5.33 -26.57
CA ARG A 639 13.04 -6.68 -26.38
C ARG A 639 13.05 -7.52 -27.67
N LYS A 640 12.21 -7.22 -28.67
CA LYS A 640 12.23 -7.87 -29.99
C LYS A 640 13.33 -7.29 -30.91
N LYS A 641 13.54 -5.97 -30.87
CA LYS A 641 14.50 -5.25 -31.73
C LYS A 641 15.99 -5.52 -31.46
N LEU A 642 16.32 -6.29 -30.43
CA LEU A 642 17.70 -6.66 -30.05
C LEU A 642 18.09 -8.09 -30.47
N GLN A 643 17.26 -8.78 -31.25
CA GLN A 643 17.47 -10.17 -31.67
C GLN A 643 17.47 -10.38 -33.20
N GLU A 644 17.28 -9.31 -33.98
CA GLU A 644 17.18 -9.33 -35.46
C GLU A 644 18.32 -8.53 -36.13
N ASP A 645 19.54 -8.61 -35.59
CA ASP A 645 20.79 -8.26 -36.32
C ASP A 645 21.41 -9.56 -36.90
N GLY A 646 20.76 -10.12 -37.92
CA GLY A 646 21.18 -11.33 -38.62
C GLY A 646 20.62 -11.36 -40.05
N GLU A 647 21.48 -11.58 -41.04
CA GLU A 647 21.12 -11.41 -42.45
C GLU A 647 20.27 -12.57 -43.01
N ASN A 648 19.18 -12.22 -43.70
CA ASN A 648 18.30 -13.06 -44.53
C ASN A 648 17.49 -14.17 -43.83
N GLU A 649 16.15 -14.07 -43.92
CA GLU A 649 15.39 -14.85 -44.92
C GLU A 649 14.03 -14.18 -45.18
N GLU A 650 13.53 -14.25 -46.42
CA GLU A 650 12.18 -13.80 -46.78
C GLU A 650 11.17 -14.89 -46.37
N ALA A 651 10.40 -14.65 -45.31
CA ALA A 651 9.29 -15.49 -44.89
C ALA A 651 8.08 -14.60 -44.57
N ASP A 652 6.87 -15.05 -44.93
CA ASP A 652 5.66 -14.23 -44.88
C ASP A 652 5.36 -13.72 -43.47
N ALA A 653 5.51 -12.41 -43.28
CA ALA A 653 5.10 -11.72 -42.08
C ALA A 653 3.58 -11.57 -42.07
N GLU A 654 2.87 -12.57 -41.54
CA GLU A 654 1.49 -12.37 -41.08
C GLU A 654 1.49 -11.20 -40.09
N GLU A 655 0.74 -10.13 -40.40
CA GLU A 655 0.59 -8.99 -39.51
C GLU A 655 -0.25 -9.39 -38.29
N GLU A 656 0.38 -10.04 -37.29
CA GLU A 656 -0.14 -10.07 -35.93
C GLU A 656 -0.27 -8.62 -35.46
N THR A 657 -1.45 -8.04 -35.66
CA THR A 657 -1.79 -6.70 -35.19
C THR A 657 -1.56 -6.67 -33.68
N VAL A 658 -0.47 -6.03 -33.25
CA VAL A 658 -0.09 -5.95 -31.84
C VAL A 658 -1.06 -5.01 -31.14
N THR A 659 -2.21 -5.56 -30.79
CA THR A 659 -3.22 -4.91 -29.98
C THR A 659 -2.55 -4.43 -28.70
N ASN A 660 -2.43 -3.11 -28.53
CA ASN A 660 -2.01 -2.47 -27.29
C ASN A 660 -3.08 -2.70 -26.22
N LYS A 661 -3.17 -3.95 -25.74
CA LYS A 661 -4.09 -4.39 -24.70
C LYS A 661 -3.74 -3.61 -23.44
N SER A 662 -4.65 -2.75 -23.03
CA SER A 662 -4.56 -1.94 -21.81
C SER A 662 -4.00 -2.76 -20.64
N ILE A 663 -3.15 -2.14 -19.82
CA ILE A 663 -2.92 -2.70 -18.49
C ILE A 663 -4.25 -2.64 -17.76
N VAL A 664 -4.54 -3.70 -17.02
CA VAL A 664 -5.77 -3.91 -16.26
C VAL A 664 -5.41 -4.49 -14.91
N PRO A 665 -6.17 -4.19 -13.84
CA PRO A 665 -5.89 -4.69 -12.48
C PRO A 665 -5.82 -6.22 -12.38
N LEU A 666 -5.25 -6.68 -11.27
CA LEU A 666 -5.05 -8.08 -10.94
C LEU A 666 -5.88 -8.45 -9.69
N VAL A 667 -6.67 -9.52 -9.79
CA VAL A 667 -7.45 -10.08 -8.67
C VAL A 667 -6.95 -11.49 -8.35
N LEU A 668 -6.50 -11.74 -7.13
CA LEU A 668 -6.17 -13.08 -6.64
C LEU A 668 -7.31 -13.58 -5.75
N ILE A 669 -7.71 -14.83 -5.98
CA ILE A 669 -8.77 -15.51 -5.23
C ILE A 669 -8.15 -16.81 -4.68
N THR A 670 -8.22 -17.06 -3.37
CA THR A 670 -7.67 -18.26 -2.73
C THR A 670 -8.64 -18.82 -1.70
N ARG A 671 -8.69 -20.14 -1.52
CA ARG A 671 -9.63 -20.78 -0.58
C ARG A 671 -9.04 -20.87 0.82
N ASN A 672 -9.65 -20.18 1.79
CA ASN A 672 -9.41 -20.46 3.20
C ASN A 672 -10.31 -21.64 3.64
N PRO A 673 -9.75 -22.80 4.04
CA PRO A 673 -10.55 -23.95 4.45
C PRO A 673 -11.14 -23.80 5.86
N ALA A 674 -10.51 -23.00 6.74
CA ALA A 674 -10.93 -22.86 8.14
C ALA A 674 -12.22 -22.05 8.26
N GLN A 675 -12.25 -20.86 7.68
CA GLN A 675 -13.45 -19.99 7.62
C GLN A 675 -14.45 -20.40 6.52
N ASN A 676 -14.18 -21.49 5.78
CA ASN A 676 -14.98 -21.97 4.65
C ASN A 676 -15.32 -20.88 3.60
N CYS A 677 -14.36 -19.99 3.31
CA CYS A 677 -14.52 -18.83 2.43
C CYS A 677 -13.45 -18.79 1.31
N PHE A 678 -13.65 -17.89 0.34
CA PHE A 678 -12.60 -17.41 -0.56
C PHE A 678 -12.13 -16.04 -0.10
N LEU A 679 -10.82 -15.91 0.08
CA LEU A 679 -10.13 -14.64 0.26
C LEU A 679 -9.79 -14.06 -1.12
N VAL A 680 -10.20 -12.82 -1.33
CA VAL A 680 -10.07 -12.04 -2.57
C VAL A 680 -9.19 -10.82 -2.30
N VAL A 681 -8.16 -10.61 -3.12
CA VAL A 681 -7.24 -9.46 -3.05
C VAL A 681 -7.12 -8.81 -4.42
N GLY A 682 -7.35 -7.50 -4.49
CA GLY A 682 -7.31 -6.70 -5.71
C GLY A 682 -6.15 -5.70 -5.74
N LEU A 683 -5.28 -5.78 -6.75
CA LEU A 683 -4.21 -4.81 -7.00
C LEU A 683 -4.40 -4.05 -8.31
N THR A 684 -4.34 -2.73 -8.23
CA THR A 684 -4.06 -1.84 -9.36
C THR A 684 -2.73 -2.18 -10.01
N CYS A 685 -2.67 -2.01 -11.33
CA CYS A 685 -1.48 -2.30 -12.12
C CYS A 685 -1.03 -1.01 -12.84
N PRO A 686 -0.06 -0.25 -12.29
CA PRO A 686 0.46 0.97 -12.92
C PRO A 686 1.25 0.66 -14.19
N SER A 687 1.44 1.67 -15.05
CA SER A 687 2.16 1.53 -16.32
C SER A 687 3.67 1.52 -16.14
N THR A 688 4.18 2.41 -15.29
CA THR A 688 5.60 2.51 -14.95
C THR A 688 5.85 1.88 -13.57
N PRO A 689 6.98 1.20 -13.34
CA PRO A 689 7.40 0.81 -11.99
C PRO A 689 7.57 2.05 -11.10
N GLY A 690 7.01 2.04 -9.89
CA GLY A 690 7.11 3.16 -8.93
C GLY A 690 6.05 4.26 -9.07
N GLU A 691 5.09 4.14 -9.99
CA GLU A 691 3.86 4.95 -10.00
C GLU A 691 2.81 4.37 -9.05
N ILE A 692 2.22 5.19 -8.18
CA ILE A 692 1.04 4.82 -7.38
C ILE A 692 -0.24 5.30 -8.08
N HIS A 693 -1.27 4.48 -8.08
CA HIS A 693 -2.60 4.80 -8.61
C HIS A 693 -3.66 4.46 -7.55
N ARG A 694 -4.73 5.27 -7.43
CA ARG A 694 -5.84 4.98 -6.51
C ARG A 694 -6.52 3.65 -6.87
N ASN A 695 -6.64 2.76 -5.90
CA ASN A 695 -7.20 1.42 -6.09
C ASN A 695 -8.73 1.45 -5.95
N THR A 696 -9.42 1.41 -7.08
CA THR A 696 -10.89 1.41 -7.17
C THR A 696 -11.52 0.05 -6.86
N LEU A 697 -10.74 -1.03 -6.79
CA LEU A 697 -11.28 -2.38 -6.61
C LEU A 697 -11.98 -2.56 -5.26
N GLY A 698 -11.55 -1.87 -4.19
CA GLY A 698 -12.22 -1.95 -2.89
C GLY A 698 -13.68 -1.48 -2.90
N THR A 699 -14.01 -0.50 -3.75
CA THR A 699 -15.39 -0.05 -3.99
C THR A 699 -16.11 -1.00 -4.95
N ALA A 700 -15.46 -1.42 -6.03
CA ALA A 700 -16.05 -2.35 -7.01
C ALA A 700 -16.41 -3.72 -6.38
N PHE A 701 -15.61 -4.21 -5.43
CA PHE A 701 -15.91 -5.43 -4.67
C PHE A 701 -17.17 -5.25 -3.80
N LYS A 702 -17.33 -4.11 -3.12
CA LYS A 702 -18.55 -3.80 -2.33
C LYS A 702 -19.80 -3.80 -3.19
N LEU A 703 -19.76 -3.11 -4.33
CA LEU A 703 -20.88 -3.01 -5.26
C LEU A 703 -21.24 -4.39 -5.84
N ALA A 704 -20.27 -5.12 -6.39
CA ALA A 704 -20.50 -6.44 -6.96
C ALA A 704 -21.04 -7.46 -5.95
N ALA A 705 -20.55 -7.45 -4.70
CA ALA A 705 -21.04 -8.34 -3.66
C ALA A 705 -22.46 -7.97 -3.19
N GLY A 706 -22.76 -6.67 -3.10
CA GLY A 706 -24.11 -6.16 -2.83
C GLY A 706 -25.13 -6.52 -3.91
N GLU A 707 -24.77 -6.35 -5.19
CA GLU A 707 -25.60 -6.72 -6.35
C GLU A 707 -25.85 -8.24 -6.44
N THR A 708 -24.87 -9.08 -6.09
CA THR A 708 -25.12 -10.54 -5.99
C THR A 708 -25.97 -10.93 -4.78
N GLY A 709 -26.13 -10.05 -3.79
CA GLY A 709 -26.68 -10.41 -2.47
C GLY A 709 -25.82 -11.44 -1.72
N ALA A 710 -24.51 -11.49 -2.04
CA ALA A 710 -23.59 -12.51 -1.50
C ALA A 710 -23.24 -12.21 -0.04
N ASN A 711 -22.94 -13.25 0.74
CA ASN A 711 -22.47 -13.07 2.10
C ASN A 711 -20.95 -12.84 2.10
N PHE A 712 -20.55 -11.58 2.29
CA PHE A 712 -19.16 -11.14 2.27
C PHE A 712 -18.73 -10.48 3.59
N ARG A 713 -17.44 -10.62 3.93
CA ARG A 713 -16.76 -9.94 5.03
C ARG A 713 -15.67 -9.04 4.46
N GLN A 714 -15.58 -7.81 4.96
CA GLN A 714 -14.58 -6.81 4.55
C GLN A 714 -14.07 -6.05 5.77
N ASP A 715 -13.32 -6.79 6.57
CA ASP A 715 -12.96 -6.43 7.95
C ASP A 715 -11.55 -5.82 8.09
N GLY A 716 -10.65 -6.09 7.14
CA GLY A 716 -9.29 -5.55 7.15
C GLY A 716 -9.24 -4.06 6.82
N PHE A 717 -8.21 -3.36 7.32
CA PHE A 717 -8.00 -1.92 7.10
C PHE A 717 -7.72 -1.56 5.63
N THR A 718 -7.31 -2.52 4.80
CA THR A 718 -7.10 -2.33 3.35
C THR A 718 -8.36 -2.65 2.57
N SER A 719 -8.99 -1.63 1.96
CA SER A 719 -10.29 -1.78 1.27
C SER A 719 -10.29 -2.80 0.11
N ALA A 720 -9.15 -3.07 -0.53
CA ALA A 720 -9.05 -3.98 -1.66
C ALA A 720 -8.88 -5.48 -1.28
N VAL A 721 -9.25 -5.84 -0.06
CA VAL A 721 -9.30 -7.21 0.47
C VAL A 721 -10.75 -7.54 0.84
N MET A 722 -11.24 -8.74 0.50
CA MET A 722 -12.60 -9.19 0.84
C MET A 722 -12.62 -10.71 1.02
N GLU A 723 -13.48 -11.21 1.91
CA GLU A 723 -13.79 -12.64 2.07
C GLU A 723 -15.23 -12.90 1.60
N ILE A 724 -15.46 -13.97 0.84
CA ILE A 724 -16.76 -14.31 0.22
C ILE A 724 -17.05 -15.80 0.44
N GLN A 725 -18.32 -16.19 0.65
CA GLN A 725 -18.67 -17.61 0.82
C GLN A 725 -18.41 -18.44 -0.45
N ILE A 726 -18.10 -19.73 -0.26
CA ILE A 726 -17.57 -20.61 -1.32
C ILE A 726 -18.52 -20.80 -2.51
N ASP A 727 -19.84 -20.83 -2.27
CA ASP A 727 -20.82 -21.13 -3.30
C ASP A 727 -21.15 -19.92 -4.20
N GLU A 728 -20.73 -18.71 -3.81
CA GLU A 728 -21.12 -17.44 -4.44
C GLU A 728 -20.05 -16.85 -5.36
N ILE A 729 -18.80 -17.33 -5.25
CA ILE A 729 -17.62 -16.74 -5.90
C ILE A 729 -17.70 -16.66 -7.44
N GLN A 730 -18.50 -17.52 -8.09
CA GLN A 730 -18.67 -17.49 -9.55
C GLN A 730 -19.52 -16.28 -9.97
N TYR A 731 -20.68 -16.09 -9.32
CA TYR A 731 -21.55 -14.95 -9.56
C TYR A 731 -20.87 -13.62 -9.20
N PHE A 732 -20.07 -13.60 -8.12
CA PHE A 732 -19.27 -12.42 -7.76
C PHE A 732 -18.28 -12.03 -8.87
N VAL A 733 -17.54 -12.97 -9.46
CA VAL A 733 -16.59 -12.68 -10.55
C VAL A 733 -17.31 -12.22 -11.82
N GLU A 734 -18.55 -12.68 -12.05
CA GLU A 734 -19.40 -12.21 -13.15
C GLU A 734 -19.92 -10.79 -12.91
N GLN A 735 -20.48 -10.47 -11.74
CA GLN A 735 -20.94 -9.09 -11.45
C GLN A 735 -19.77 -8.11 -11.31
N LEU A 736 -18.61 -8.52 -10.82
CA LEU A 736 -17.39 -7.70 -10.84
C LEU A 736 -16.95 -7.34 -12.25
N HIS A 737 -17.31 -8.11 -13.29
CA HIS A 737 -17.13 -7.65 -14.67
C HIS A 737 -18.10 -6.51 -14.99
N ASN A 738 -19.38 -6.65 -14.63
CA ASN A 738 -20.42 -5.66 -14.96
C ASN A 738 -20.17 -4.32 -14.25
N VAL A 739 -19.86 -4.35 -12.95
CA VAL A 739 -19.50 -3.19 -12.11
C VAL A 739 -18.22 -2.47 -12.59
N LEU A 740 -17.37 -3.14 -13.36
CA LEU A 740 -16.18 -2.53 -13.99
C LEU A 740 -16.40 -2.15 -15.46
N ASP A 741 -17.58 -2.43 -16.04
CA ASP A 741 -17.97 -2.05 -17.41
C ASP A 741 -18.98 -0.89 -17.46
N ALA A 742 -19.50 -0.49 -16.29
CA ALA A 742 -20.17 0.78 -16.02
C ALA A 742 -19.15 1.90 -15.67
#